data_AF-A0AAW7E2C1-F1
#
_entry.id   AF-A0AAW7E2C1-F1
#
_cell.length_a   1.000
_cell.length_b   1.000
_cell.length_c   1.000
_cell.angle_alpha   90.00
_cell.angle_beta   90.00
_cell.angle_gamma   90.00
#
_symmetry.space_group_name_H-M   'P 1'
#
loop_
_entity.id
_entity.type
_entity.pdbx_description
1 polymer ?
#
loop_
_entity_poly.entity_id
_entity_poly.type
_entity_poly.pdbx_seq_one_letter_code
_entity_poly.pdbx_strand_id
1 'polypeptide(L)'
;MKNYKKGTLALMVVAAMSTMAAEDRTIYVTTFADENGENTDKCSLREAITAAATHKAFGGCNAGQPHNSVTNVIQLEAGEYKLNSELQPSSAITIYGKAPTDYSKRDVLTNDYPAATALKTTINGQGLSRIFNTNNTNTPTLSLNNLNLINGSSQNARTNAGGALYLGGPTDLNNVVIENSSSQTGGAIYLNDVNSSLTINTGTFQKNNAVTGSVLAMTCSDKLNDSKRVIDISNTSFLNNGSSSSQSIFAFCGQPEAKFSANTITANTANATTGSIIQFSSTSPQGKVNLSDLSSLSLVSNTIVRNSAWATFLYNAATSKTLNYNVIAYNGAGKSCHYMGNDLATVEKPNLTLRDNAFALSASSANSVCELPKKVEETVLKTTVDLSNTAFSSVLSDLQPASQYTGFMPLYFPVVNTGASKSFVDTKSFECTGYDQRGVGRVDATKESDTSDSSNSCDIGSTEILRLTVFKAELTNTSVVTLLDQYQKYATEYKDLIANKETKPEFLPYYGIQQKFYENLLNIKTKQKYRTIFFDPFASNLPHEVLLANNGREIRHLTVDNYTVEAIAKGIGNIDGKTEKITPDSDLKCEWDSSLKLIKMWRLDDNITPTGDKEFCQYTLRLKSDTKVSSSAYILGTFTNIAPIAKDAEFTVKEGSNSQVVLDLLNYVNDDGDGLVSTLTKKSKKLSYFTNAKGEDLAIRINNKLDPLLFSAERTGPCPGEDRLYTCYGGKITVQLKNTLDPFSYKFTYFVYDADGKISNEANVKLNNTATSEGSVRKSGGGSFGWLSVVGLFGLLGYRRYKNRSTQ
;
A
#
# COMPACT_ATOMS: atom_id res chain seq x y z
N MET A 1 -2.69 7.44 -1.42
CA MET A 1 -2.56 5.97 -1.21
C MET A 1 -2.43 5.52 0.27
N LYS A 2 -2.90 6.27 1.28
CA LYS A 2 -2.92 5.80 2.68
C LYS A 2 -4.13 4.89 3.00
N ASN A 3 -5.20 5.03 2.21
CA ASN A 3 -6.52 4.45 2.48
C ASN A 3 -6.80 3.14 1.73
N TYR A 4 -5.79 2.53 1.11
CA TYR A 4 -5.93 1.26 0.42
C TYR A 4 -4.79 0.37 0.87
N LYS A 5 -5.07 -0.89 1.18
CA LYS A 5 -4.02 -1.81 1.57
C LYS A 5 -3.10 -1.94 0.35
N LYS A 6 -1.88 -1.39 0.43
CA LYS A 6 -0.85 -1.63 -0.60
C LYS A 6 -0.39 -3.10 -0.63
N GLY A 7 -1.04 -3.97 0.12
CA GLY A 7 -0.62 -5.32 0.41
C GLY A 7 -1.68 -6.33 0.02
N THR A 8 -1.45 -6.96 -1.14
CA THR A 8 -1.42 -8.43 -1.36
C THR A 8 -1.19 -8.75 -2.84
N LEU A 9 -1.24 -7.75 -3.72
CA LEU A 9 -0.80 -7.85 -5.11
C LEU A 9 0.65 -7.37 -5.32
N ALA A 10 1.44 -7.31 -4.24
CA ALA A 10 2.78 -6.75 -4.20
C ALA A 10 3.67 -7.37 -5.29
N LEU A 11 3.77 -6.74 -6.46
CA LEU A 11 4.80 -5.78 -6.87
C LEU A 11 6.19 -5.83 -6.20
N MET A 12 6.50 -6.84 -5.37
CA MET A 12 7.87 -7.16 -4.95
C MET A 12 8.70 -7.72 -6.12
N VAL A 13 8.09 -8.02 -7.27
CA VAL A 13 8.84 -8.40 -8.47
C VAL A 13 9.52 -7.19 -9.12
N VAL A 14 9.03 -5.96 -8.95
CA VAL A 14 9.61 -4.79 -9.65
C VAL A 14 10.76 -4.14 -8.85
N ALA A 15 10.76 -4.24 -7.52
CA ALA A 15 11.83 -3.65 -6.69
C ALA A 15 13.08 -4.54 -6.53
N ALA A 16 13.08 -5.77 -7.06
CA ALA A 16 14.22 -6.68 -7.00
C ALA A 16 15.00 -6.80 -8.32
N MET A 17 14.61 -6.08 -9.38
CA MET A 17 15.29 -6.15 -10.69
C MET A 17 16.19 -4.95 -10.99
N SER A 18 16.66 -4.24 -9.96
CA SER A 18 17.85 -3.40 -10.08
C SER A 18 19.04 -4.04 -9.36
N THR A 19 19.96 -4.53 -10.19
CA THR A 19 21.41 -4.50 -9.96
C THR A 19 21.92 -5.26 -8.74
N MET A 20 21.94 -6.59 -8.83
CA MET A 20 23.10 -7.46 -8.63
C MET A 20 22.75 -8.82 -9.23
N ALA A 21 23.68 -9.48 -9.92
CA ALA A 21 23.53 -10.86 -10.36
C ALA A 21 23.49 -11.80 -9.14
N ALA A 22 22.37 -11.86 -8.45
CA ALA A 22 22.02 -13.03 -7.67
C ALA A 22 21.56 -14.10 -8.66
N GLU A 23 22.10 -15.32 -8.57
CA GLU A 23 21.57 -16.45 -9.33
C GLU A 23 20.08 -16.61 -8.99
N ASP A 24 19.19 -16.45 -9.97
CA ASP A 24 17.78 -16.77 -9.81
C ASP A 24 17.63 -18.27 -9.53
N ARG A 25 17.15 -18.59 -8.33
CA ARG A 25 16.94 -19.97 -7.85
C ARG A 25 15.46 -20.33 -7.76
N THR A 26 14.57 -19.55 -8.38
CA THR A 26 13.18 -19.93 -8.54
C THR A 26 13.08 -21.15 -9.46
N ILE A 27 12.21 -22.09 -9.08
CA ILE A 27 11.88 -23.24 -9.91
C ILE A 27 10.69 -22.85 -10.79
N TYR A 28 10.95 -22.67 -12.08
CA TYR A 28 9.91 -22.32 -13.06
C TYR A 28 9.30 -23.60 -13.65
N VAL A 29 7.99 -23.74 -13.53
CA VAL A 29 7.25 -24.85 -14.14
C VAL A 29 6.95 -24.51 -15.60
N THR A 30 7.38 -25.38 -16.52
CA THR A 30 7.37 -25.12 -17.98
C THR A 30 6.42 -26.03 -18.76
N THR A 31 5.71 -26.95 -18.09
CA THR A 31 4.69 -27.82 -18.70
C THR A 31 3.46 -27.96 -17.81
N PHE A 32 2.30 -28.14 -18.44
CA PHE A 32 1.02 -28.42 -17.76
C PHE A 32 0.80 -29.92 -17.53
N ALA A 33 1.62 -30.78 -18.14
CA ALA A 33 1.59 -32.21 -17.89
C ALA A 33 2.00 -32.51 -16.45
N ASP A 34 1.33 -33.49 -15.83
CA ASP A 34 1.71 -34.00 -14.52
C ASP A 34 2.69 -35.18 -14.70
N GLU A 35 3.97 -34.84 -14.68
CA GLU A 35 5.12 -35.73 -14.95
C GLU A 35 5.89 -36.00 -13.64
N ASN A 36 6.68 -37.06 -13.61
CA ASN A 36 7.50 -37.51 -12.50
C ASN A 36 8.85 -38.10 -13.00
N GLY A 37 9.55 -37.35 -13.84
CA GLY A 37 10.88 -37.66 -14.35
C GLY A 37 10.88 -38.24 -15.77
N GLU A 38 9.72 -38.38 -16.42
CA GLU A 38 9.64 -38.88 -17.80
C GLU A 38 10.21 -37.89 -18.82
N ASN A 39 10.23 -36.59 -18.51
CA ASN A 39 10.67 -35.53 -19.40
C ASN A 39 11.80 -34.70 -18.77
N THR A 40 13.00 -34.76 -19.35
CA THR A 40 14.15 -34.00 -18.83
C THR A 40 14.24 -32.57 -19.38
N ASP A 41 13.40 -32.21 -20.35
CA ASP A 41 13.45 -30.91 -21.04
C ASP A 41 12.38 -29.94 -20.54
N LYS A 42 11.38 -30.43 -19.81
CA LYS A 42 10.31 -29.61 -19.24
C LYS A 42 10.08 -29.98 -17.78
N CYS A 43 9.86 -28.95 -16.98
CA CYS A 43 9.62 -29.06 -15.54
C CYS A 43 8.12 -29.02 -15.27
N SER A 44 7.54 -30.12 -14.77
CA SER A 44 6.16 -30.16 -14.27
C SER A 44 6.06 -29.68 -12.82
N LEU A 45 4.83 -29.43 -12.34
CA LEU A 45 4.59 -29.03 -10.95
C LEU A 45 5.02 -30.11 -9.94
N ARG A 46 4.78 -31.38 -10.23
CA ARG A 46 5.17 -32.49 -9.34
C ARG A 46 6.69 -32.66 -9.27
N GLU A 47 7.36 -32.53 -10.40
CA GLU A 47 8.83 -32.54 -10.46
C GLU A 47 9.40 -31.33 -9.73
N ALA A 48 8.80 -30.15 -9.85
CA ALA A 48 9.25 -28.95 -9.14
C ALA A 48 9.19 -29.10 -7.62
N ILE A 49 8.11 -29.73 -7.11
CA ILE A 49 7.99 -30.05 -5.68
C ILE A 49 9.05 -31.07 -5.26
N THR A 50 9.34 -32.06 -6.10
CA THR A 50 10.37 -33.07 -5.83
C THR A 50 11.78 -32.45 -5.83
N ALA A 51 12.07 -31.57 -6.78
CA ALA A 51 13.32 -30.82 -6.83
C ALA A 51 13.49 -29.91 -5.60
N ALA A 52 12.43 -29.20 -5.20
CA ALA A 52 12.40 -28.38 -3.98
C ALA A 52 12.60 -29.19 -2.69
N ALA A 53 12.12 -30.44 -2.65
CA ALA A 53 12.28 -31.33 -1.52
C ALA A 53 13.70 -31.90 -1.41
N THR A 54 14.32 -32.21 -2.55
CA THR A 54 15.62 -32.89 -2.61
C THR A 54 16.81 -31.94 -2.76
N HIS A 55 16.55 -30.67 -3.06
CA HIS A 55 17.56 -29.66 -3.40
C HIS A 55 18.45 -30.11 -4.57
N LYS A 56 17.86 -30.84 -5.51
CA LYS A 56 18.51 -31.45 -6.68
C LYS A 56 17.62 -31.28 -7.90
N ALA A 57 18.24 -31.12 -9.07
CA ALA A 57 17.51 -31.10 -10.32
C ALA A 57 16.77 -32.43 -10.55
N PHE A 58 15.54 -32.37 -11.03
CA PHE A 58 14.68 -33.54 -11.25
C PHE A 58 13.65 -33.23 -12.33
N GLY A 59 13.45 -34.13 -13.31
CA GLY A 59 12.43 -34.01 -14.35
C GLY A 59 12.39 -32.63 -15.03
N GLY A 60 13.52 -32.19 -15.60
CA GLY A 60 13.65 -30.87 -16.24
C GLY A 60 13.63 -29.65 -15.32
N CYS A 61 13.36 -29.81 -14.02
CA CYS A 61 13.43 -28.73 -13.03
C CYS A 61 14.86 -28.50 -12.54
N ASN A 62 15.20 -27.22 -12.27
CA ASN A 62 16.44 -26.87 -11.58
C ASN A 62 16.38 -27.28 -10.09
N ALA A 63 17.53 -27.28 -9.42
CA ALA A 63 17.64 -27.73 -8.03
C ALA A 63 17.02 -26.79 -6.98
N GLY A 64 16.60 -25.58 -7.39
CA GLY A 64 16.14 -24.55 -6.47
C GLY A 64 17.21 -24.10 -5.47
N GLN A 65 16.79 -23.88 -4.23
CA GLN A 65 17.65 -23.47 -3.12
C GLN A 65 18.59 -24.62 -2.69
N PRO A 66 19.81 -24.33 -2.22
CA PRO A 66 20.81 -25.36 -1.92
C PRO A 66 20.72 -25.92 -0.49
N HIS A 67 19.93 -25.28 0.38
CA HIS A 67 19.89 -25.56 1.81
C HIS A 67 18.44 -25.69 2.29
N ASN A 68 18.20 -26.69 3.13
CA ASN A 68 16.88 -26.98 3.70
C ASN A 68 16.35 -25.86 4.61
N SER A 69 17.22 -24.95 5.07
CA SER A 69 16.84 -23.79 5.88
C SER A 69 16.21 -22.65 5.07
N VAL A 70 16.23 -22.74 3.73
CA VAL A 70 15.70 -21.71 2.84
C VAL A 70 14.48 -22.26 2.11
N THR A 71 13.35 -21.57 2.25
CA THR A 71 12.10 -21.91 1.56
C THR A 71 12.30 -21.84 0.04
N ASN A 72 11.90 -22.89 -0.67
CA ASN A 72 11.91 -22.89 -2.13
C ASN A 72 10.73 -22.11 -2.70
N VAL A 73 10.96 -21.44 -3.85
CA VAL A 73 9.92 -20.72 -4.59
C VAL A 73 9.67 -21.42 -5.91
N ILE A 74 8.41 -21.78 -6.16
CA ILE A 74 7.93 -22.37 -7.40
C ILE A 74 7.03 -21.36 -8.12
N GLN A 75 7.32 -21.05 -9.38
CA GLN A 75 6.54 -20.14 -10.20
C GLN A 75 5.83 -20.91 -11.32
N LEU A 76 4.50 -20.78 -11.36
CA LEU A 76 3.64 -21.38 -12.38
C LEU A 76 3.30 -20.37 -13.48
N GLU A 77 3.03 -20.89 -14.67
CA GLU A 77 2.49 -20.12 -15.78
C GLU A 77 0.96 -20.13 -15.79
N ALA A 78 0.38 -19.20 -16.56
CA ALA A 78 -1.07 -19.14 -16.73
C ALA A 78 -1.57 -20.38 -17.48
N GLY A 79 -2.56 -21.07 -16.94
CA GLY A 79 -3.09 -22.30 -17.49
C GLY A 79 -3.66 -23.23 -16.42
N GLU A 80 -3.91 -24.48 -16.81
CA GLU A 80 -4.50 -25.51 -15.96
C GLU A 80 -3.56 -26.70 -15.81
N TYR A 81 -3.18 -27.00 -14.57
CA TYR A 81 -2.37 -28.14 -14.17
C TYR A 81 -3.30 -29.26 -13.67
N LYS A 82 -3.44 -30.33 -14.45
CA LYS A 82 -4.32 -31.46 -14.13
C LYS A 82 -3.53 -32.55 -13.42
N LEU A 83 -3.91 -32.85 -12.18
CA LEU A 83 -3.19 -33.82 -11.35
C LEU A 83 -3.72 -35.24 -11.53
N ASN A 84 -2.82 -36.18 -11.74
CA ASN A 84 -3.09 -37.62 -11.77
C ASN A 84 -3.10 -38.23 -10.36
N SER A 85 -2.40 -37.59 -9.41
CA SER A 85 -2.38 -37.98 -8.00
C SER A 85 -2.07 -36.80 -7.08
N GLU A 86 -2.20 -36.98 -5.77
CA GLU A 86 -1.92 -35.91 -4.80
C GLU A 86 -0.45 -35.44 -4.84
N LEU A 87 -0.24 -34.16 -4.54
CA LEU A 87 1.09 -33.56 -4.36
C LEU A 87 1.46 -33.64 -2.87
N GLN A 88 2.68 -34.10 -2.58
CA GLN A 88 3.17 -34.31 -1.21
C GLN A 88 4.47 -33.54 -0.94
N PRO A 89 4.41 -32.21 -0.72
CA PRO A 89 5.60 -31.45 -0.33
C PRO A 89 6.19 -31.99 0.97
N SER A 90 7.51 -32.21 1.03
CA SER A 90 8.23 -32.67 2.23
C SER A 90 9.27 -31.66 2.75
N SER A 91 9.35 -30.48 2.15
CA SER A 91 10.14 -29.32 2.58
C SER A 91 9.29 -28.05 2.47
N ALA A 92 9.70 -26.97 3.15
CA ALA A 92 8.98 -25.70 3.10
C ALA A 92 9.00 -25.11 1.69
N ILE A 93 7.82 -24.79 1.16
CA ILE A 93 7.66 -24.26 -0.21
C ILE A 93 6.67 -23.10 -0.29
N THR A 94 6.93 -22.19 -1.22
CA THR A 94 6.00 -21.16 -1.67
C THR A 94 5.70 -21.36 -3.15
N ILE A 95 4.43 -21.48 -3.51
CA ILE A 95 3.98 -21.64 -4.90
C ILE A 95 3.22 -20.38 -5.32
N TYR A 96 3.66 -19.77 -6.42
CA TYR A 96 2.99 -18.65 -7.06
C TYR A 96 2.34 -19.09 -8.37
N GLY A 97 1.04 -18.85 -8.51
CA GLY A 97 0.40 -18.77 -9.81
C GLY A 97 0.93 -17.57 -10.60
N LYS A 98 0.64 -17.53 -11.90
CA LYS A 98 0.89 -16.34 -12.72
C LYS A 98 0.18 -15.12 -12.12
N ALA A 99 0.93 -14.02 -11.97
CA ALA A 99 0.42 -12.79 -11.40
C ALA A 99 -0.88 -12.33 -12.13
N PRO A 100 -1.98 -12.13 -11.40
CA PRO A 100 -3.25 -11.73 -11.98
C PRO A 100 -3.29 -10.20 -12.15
N THR A 101 -2.35 -9.65 -12.93
CA THR A 101 -2.19 -8.20 -13.15
C THR A 101 -2.32 -7.78 -14.61
N ASP A 102 -2.66 -6.51 -14.82
CA ASP A 102 -2.62 -5.77 -16.09
C ASP A 102 -1.95 -4.40 -15.87
N TYR A 103 -0.70 -4.25 -16.33
CA TYR A 103 0.08 -3.01 -16.21
C TYR A 103 -0.34 -1.92 -17.21
N SER A 104 -1.27 -2.21 -18.13
CA SER A 104 -1.82 -1.20 -19.05
C SER A 104 -2.95 -0.37 -18.44
N LYS A 105 -3.48 -0.79 -17.28
CA LYS A 105 -4.62 -0.16 -16.61
C LYS A 105 -4.33 0.11 -15.15
N ARG A 106 -5.00 1.15 -14.62
CA ARG A 106 -5.10 1.38 -13.18
C ARG A 106 -6.15 0.44 -12.60
N ASP A 107 -5.85 -0.09 -11.43
CA ASP A 107 -6.78 -0.84 -10.60
C ASP A 107 -7.97 0.04 -10.19
N VAL A 108 -9.17 -0.52 -10.24
CA VAL A 108 -10.41 0.23 -9.96
C VAL A 108 -10.72 0.41 -8.48
N LEU A 109 -9.96 -0.24 -7.59
CA LEU A 109 -10.06 -0.04 -6.15
C LEU A 109 -8.98 0.90 -5.65
N THR A 110 -7.74 0.77 -6.13
CA THR A 110 -6.60 1.56 -5.64
C THR A 110 -6.28 2.79 -6.48
N ASN A 111 -6.80 2.88 -7.71
CA ASN A 111 -6.44 3.87 -8.74
C ASN A 111 -4.95 3.86 -9.13
N ASP A 112 -4.24 2.75 -8.92
CA ASP A 112 -2.82 2.63 -9.22
C ASP A 112 -2.52 1.42 -10.13
N TYR A 113 -1.32 1.38 -10.68
CA TYR A 113 -0.87 0.28 -11.52
C TYR A 113 -0.18 -0.82 -10.70
N PRO A 114 -0.25 -2.08 -11.17
CA PRO A 114 -1.13 -2.59 -12.22
C PRO A 114 -2.57 -2.79 -11.71
N ALA A 115 -3.53 -2.87 -12.64
CA ALA A 115 -4.87 -3.34 -12.34
C ALA A 115 -4.88 -4.82 -11.93
N ALA A 116 -5.65 -5.17 -10.91
CA ALA A 116 -5.95 -6.57 -10.62
C ALA A 116 -6.84 -7.16 -11.73
N THR A 117 -6.66 -8.46 -11.99
CA THR A 117 -7.45 -9.26 -12.93
C THR A 117 -7.88 -10.56 -12.25
N ALA A 118 -8.71 -11.37 -12.93
CA ALA A 118 -9.04 -12.71 -12.42
C ALA A 118 -7.80 -13.61 -12.35
N LEU A 119 -7.83 -14.62 -11.46
CA LEU A 119 -6.78 -15.62 -11.34
C LEU A 119 -6.55 -16.36 -12.65
N LYS A 120 -5.27 -16.50 -13.03
CA LYS A 120 -4.86 -17.04 -14.33
C LYS A 120 -4.36 -18.49 -14.27
N THR A 121 -4.17 -19.03 -13.07
CA THR A 121 -3.54 -20.34 -12.85
C THR A 121 -4.45 -21.24 -12.03
N THR A 122 -4.67 -22.45 -12.53
CA THR A 122 -5.56 -23.44 -11.93
C THR A 122 -4.82 -24.75 -11.69
N ILE A 123 -4.96 -25.33 -10.51
CA ILE A 123 -4.54 -26.70 -10.19
C ILE A 123 -5.82 -27.52 -9.98
N ASN A 124 -6.00 -28.54 -10.80
CA ASN A 124 -7.23 -29.34 -10.85
C ASN A 124 -6.96 -30.77 -10.35
N GLY A 125 -7.60 -31.15 -9.25
CA GLY A 125 -7.54 -32.51 -8.68
C GLY A 125 -8.40 -33.55 -9.42
N GLN A 126 -9.17 -33.10 -10.42
CA GLN A 126 -10.01 -33.91 -11.32
C GLN A 126 -11.06 -34.79 -10.62
N GLY A 127 -11.33 -34.55 -9.33
CA GLY A 127 -12.13 -35.44 -8.49
C GLY A 127 -11.45 -36.77 -8.18
N LEU A 128 -10.17 -36.95 -8.55
CA LEU A 128 -9.42 -38.20 -8.41
C LEU A 128 -8.65 -38.27 -7.09
N SER A 129 -8.09 -37.14 -6.67
CA SER A 129 -7.24 -37.06 -5.49
C SER A 129 -7.36 -35.71 -4.78
N ARG A 130 -6.77 -35.66 -3.59
CA ARG A 130 -6.44 -34.40 -2.93
C ARG A 130 -5.46 -33.63 -3.79
N ILE A 131 -5.41 -32.32 -3.62
CA ILE A 131 -4.45 -31.49 -4.35
C ILE A 131 -3.12 -31.48 -3.60
N PHE A 132 -3.12 -31.03 -2.35
CA PHE A 132 -1.92 -31.01 -1.49
C PHE A 132 -2.10 -31.80 -0.21
N ASN A 133 -1.06 -32.54 0.16
CA ASN A 133 -0.95 -33.26 1.41
C ASN A 133 0.40 -32.97 2.08
N THR A 134 0.38 -32.17 3.15
CA THR A 134 1.57 -31.89 3.98
C THR A 134 1.56 -32.68 5.30
N ASN A 135 0.59 -33.58 5.50
CA ASN A 135 0.57 -34.47 6.64
C ASN A 135 1.50 -35.68 6.42
N ASN A 136 2.79 -35.38 6.30
CA ASN A 136 3.89 -36.34 6.23
C ASN A 136 4.85 -36.09 7.38
N THR A 137 5.89 -36.92 7.52
CA THR A 137 6.83 -36.89 8.65
C THR A 137 7.45 -35.50 8.91
N ASN A 138 7.58 -34.65 7.88
CA ASN A 138 8.24 -33.36 7.99
C ASN A 138 7.28 -32.19 8.24
N THR A 139 5.95 -32.39 8.11
CA THR A 139 4.90 -31.35 8.29
C THR A 139 5.30 -29.95 7.78
N PRO A 140 5.72 -29.81 6.51
CA PRO A 140 6.34 -28.57 6.04
C PRO A 140 5.34 -27.41 5.93
N THR A 141 5.88 -26.20 5.99
CA THR A 141 5.14 -24.98 5.65
C THR A 141 4.75 -24.96 4.18
N LEU A 142 3.52 -24.59 3.89
CA LEU A 142 2.99 -24.43 2.53
C LEU A 142 2.39 -23.03 2.35
N SER A 143 2.94 -22.26 1.42
CA SER A 143 2.36 -20.95 1.06
C SER A 143 1.88 -20.98 -0.40
N LEU A 144 0.59 -20.73 -0.63
CA LEU A 144 -0.04 -20.73 -1.95
C LEU A 144 -0.54 -19.33 -2.31
N ASN A 145 -0.17 -18.84 -3.49
CA ASN A 145 -0.43 -17.46 -3.90
C ASN A 145 -1.02 -17.40 -5.32
N ASN A 146 -2.15 -16.73 -5.50
CA ASN A 146 -2.79 -16.49 -6.81
C ASN A 146 -3.18 -17.77 -7.56
N LEU A 147 -3.91 -18.69 -6.90
CA LEU A 147 -4.24 -20.00 -7.45
C LEU A 147 -5.72 -20.33 -7.35
N ASN A 148 -6.28 -20.92 -8.39
CA ASN A 148 -7.52 -21.69 -8.30
C ASN A 148 -7.17 -23.14 -8.00
N LEU A 149 -7.75 -23.70 -6.93
CA LEU A 149 -7.68 -25.11 -6.57
C LEU A 149 -9.07 -25.71 -6.78
N ILE A 150 -9.21 -26.56 -7.79
CA ILE A 150 -10.55 -27.05 -8.19
C ILE A 150 -10.63 -28.56 -8.17
N ASN A 151 -11.82 -29.06 -7.88
CA ASN A 151 -12.17 -30.49 -7.95
C ASN A 151 -11.23 -31.38 -7.12
N GLY A 152 -10.82 -30.96 -5.93
CA GLY A 152 -10.10 -31.84 -5.00
C GLY A 152 -11.03 -32.91 -4.43
N SER A 153 -10.57 -34.15 -4.29
CA SER A 153 -11.36 -35.20 -3.62
C SER A 153 -10.51 -36.15 -2.78
N SER A 154 -10.95 -36.44 -1.56
CA SER A 154 -10.33 -37.47 -0.72
C SER A 154 -11.07 -38.81 -0.74
N GLN A 155 -12.01 -39.02 -1.68
CA GLN A 155 -12.80 -40.26 -1.78
C GLN A 155 -11.93 -41.52 -1.90
N ASN A 156 -10.80 -41.42 -2.60
CA ASN A 156 -9.86 -42.52 -2.80
C ASN A 156 -8.75 -42.58 -1.73
N ALA A 157 -8.77 -41.67 -0.75
CA ALA A 157 -7.76 -41.61 0.31
C ALA A 157 -8.23 -42.37 1.56
N ARG A 158 -7.30 -43.08 2.22
CA ARG A 158 -7.60 -43.87 3.44
C ARG A 158 -8.26 -43.07 4.56
N THR A 159 -7.90 -41.79 4.72
CA THR A 159 -8.44 -40.92 5.78
C THR A 159 -9.76 -40.24 5.39
N ASN A 160 -10.10 -40.18 4.10
CA ASN A 160 -11.22 -39.43 3.54
C ASN A 160 -11.38 -38.01 4.14
N ALA A 161 -10.24 -37.34 4.31
CA ALA A 161 -10.12 -36.04 4.97
C ALA A 161 -9.35 -35.05 4.08
N GLY A 162 -9.84 -33.82 4.00
CA GLY A 162 -9.25 -32.72 3.22
C GLY A 162 -9.43 -32.94 1.73
N GLY A 163 -10.49 -32.39 1.12
CA GLY A 163 -10.75 -32.61 -0.32
C GLY A 163 -9.72 -31.91 -1.21
N ALA A 164 -9.44 -30.62 -0.98
CA ALA A 164 -8.33 -29.94 -1.65
C ALA A 164 -7.03 -30.08 -0.86
N LEU A 165 -7.07 -29.75 0.43
CA LEU A 165 -5.90 -29.61 1.29
C LEU A 165 -5.98 -30.51 2.52
N TYR A 166 -4.98 -31.36 2.72
CA TYR A 166 -4.76 -32.12 3.95
C TYR A 166 -3.44 -31.70 4.60
N LEU A 167 -3.54 -30.91 5.68
CA LEU A 167 -2.43 -30.06 6.13
C LEU A 167 -1.89 -30.50 7.49
N GLY A 168 -0.58 -30.78 7.56
CA GLY A 168 0.13 -31.10 8.81
C GLY A 168 0.95 -29.94 9.40
N GLY A 169 1.41 -29.02 8.54
CA GLY A 169 2.23 -27.87 8.92
C GLY A 169 1.52 -26.51 8.76
N PRO A 170 2.20 -25.40 9.11
CA PRO A 170 1.69 -24.05 8.89
C PRO A 170 1.35 -23.79 7.42
N THR A 171 0.21 -23.17 7.14
CA THR A 171 -0.24 -22.93 5.76
C THR A 171 -0.77 -21.51 5.56
N ASP A 172 -0.27 -20.84 4.52
CA ASP A 172 -0.71 -19.52 4.09
C ASP A 172 -1.38 -19.60 2.72
N LEU A 173 -2.62 -19.11 2.61
CA LEU A 173 -3.36 -19.00 1.36
C LEU A 173 -3.59 -17.52 1.06
N ASN A 174 -2.97 -17.00 0.00
CA ASN A 174 -3.11 -15.59 -0.39
C ASN A 174 -3.74 -15.49 -1.78
N ASN A 175 -4.92 -14.88 -1.87
CA ASN A 175 -5.68 -14.77 -3.12
C ASN A 175 -5.89 -16.16 -3.77
N VAL A 176 -6.47 -17.09 -3.01
CA VAL A 176 -6.71 -18.47 -3.41
C VAL A 176 -8.21 -18.73 -3.53
N VAL A 177 -8.60 -19.42 -4.60
CA VAL A 177 -9.96 -19.95 -4.77
C VAL A 177 -9.92 -21.46 -4.51
N ILE A 178 -10.81 -21.97 -3.66
CA ILE A 178 -11.05 -23.42 -3.56
C ILE A 178 -12.48 -23.72 -3.97
N GLU A 179 -12.64 -24.42 -5.08
CA GLU A 179 -13.94 -24.73 -5.66
C GLU A 179 -14.18 -26.23 -5.82
N ASN A 180 -15.42 -26.64 -5.53
CA ASN A 180 -15.94 -27.97 -5.83
C ASN A 180 -15.09 -29.10 -5.25
N SER A 181 -14.53 -28.90 -4.05
CA SER A 181 -13.76 -29.94 -3.36
C SER A 181 -14.64 -30.77 -2.42
N SER A 182 -14.34 -32.07 -2.33
CA SER A 182 -15.19 -33.03 -1.60
C SER A 182 -14.40 -33.97 -0.69
N SER A 183 -14.98 -34.28 0.46
CA SER A 183 -14.44 -35.27 1.41
C SER A 183 -15.52 -35.72 2.39
N GLN A 184 -15.22 -36.70 3.25
CA GLN A 184 -16.06 -36.98 4.42
C GLN A 184 -15.91 -35.88 5.49
N THR A 185 -14.67 -35.40 5.70
CA THR A 185 -14.34 -34.36 6.67
C THR A 185 -13.39 -33.33 6.10
N GLY A 186 -13.72 -32.04 6.22
CA GLY A 186 -12.91 -30.96 5.64
C GLY A 186 -13.00 -30.95 4.11
N GLY A 187 -14.13 -30.48 3.56
CA GLY A 187 -14.40 -30.55 2.11
C GLY A 187 -13.36 -29.80 1.30
N ALA A 188 -13.05 -28.56 1.69
CA ALA A 188 -11.90 -27.84 1.17
C ALA A 188 -10.62 -28.20 1.94
N ILE A 189 -10.63 -27.99 3.26
CA ILE A 189 -9.43 -28.02 4.10
C ILE A 189 -9.65 -28.93 5.30
N TYR A 190 -8.66 -29.78 5.57
CA TYR A 190 -8.55 -30.51 6.83
C TYR A 190 -7.18 -30.27 7.47
N LEU A 191 -7.20 -29.77 8.70
CA LEU A 191 -6.00 -29.55 9.50
C LEU A 191 -5.71 -30.79 10.37
N ASN A 192 -4.46 -31.23 10.42
CA ASN A 192 -3.97 -32.39 11.18
C ASN A 192 -2.64 -32.05 11.87
N ASP A 193 -2.26 -32.81 12.90
CA ASP A 193 -1.01 -32.63 13.66
C ASP A 193 -0.97 -31.35 14.54
N VAL A 194 -0.03 -31.32 15.50
CA VAL A 194 0.15 -30.30 16.53
C VAL A 194 0.67 -28.96 15.99
N ASN A 195 1.28 -28.96 14.80
CA ASN A 195 1.93 -27.79 14.21
C ASN A 195 1.09 -27.12 13.11
N SER A 196 -0.11 -27.64 12.81
CA SER A 196 -0.95 -27.05 11.76
C SER A 196 -1.56 -25.72 12.20
N SER A 197 -1.34 -24.71 11.37
CA SER A 197 -1.99 -23.41 11.44
C SER A 197 -2.49 -23.01 10.06
N LEU A 198 -3.46 -22.11 10.01
CA LEU A 198 -4.06 -21.67 8.76
C LEU A 198 -4.22 -20.15 8.74
N THR A 199 -3.63 -19.53 7.73
CA THR A 199 -3.85 -18.12 7.42
C THR A 199 -4.42 -18.00 6.01
N ILE A 200 -5.59 -17.37 5.89
CA ILE A 200 -6.25 -17.07 4.62
C ILE A 200 -6.35 -15.56 4.48
N ASN A 201 -5.71 -15.02 3.44
CA ASN A 201 -5.77 -13.61 3.10
C ASN A 201 -6.34 -13.47 1.68
N THR A 202 -7.60 -13.06 1.57
CA THR A 202 -8.30 -12.91 0.28
C THR A 202 -8.55 -14.24 -0.44
N GLY A 203 -9.78 -14.45 -0.89
CA GLY A 203 -10.10 -15.67 -1.62
C GLY A 203 -11.58 -15.95 -1.76
N THR A 204 -11.91 -17.04 -2.46
CA THR A 204 -13.29 -17.53 -2.57
C THR A 204 -13.33 -19.04 -2.37
N PHE A 205 -14.18 -19.49 -1.47
CA PHE A 205 -14.39 -20.90 -1.15
C PHE A 205 -15.82 -21.25 -1.49
N GLN A 206 -16.02 -22.04 -2.54
CA GLN A 206 -17.34 -22.29 -3.06
C GLN A 206 -17.62 -23.72 -3.48
N LYS A 207 -18.87 -24.15 -3.28
CA LYS A 207 -19.34 -25.49 -3.70
C LYS A 207 -18.55 -26.64 -3.08
N ASN A 208 -17.82 -26.40 -2.00
CA ASN A 208 -17.12 -27.46 -1.30
C ASN A 208 -18.12 -28.25 -0.45
N ASN A 209 -17.95 -29.57 -0.34
CA ASN A 209 -18.92 -30.44 0.32
C ASN A 209 -18.23 -31.47 1.21
N ALA A 210 -18.68 -31.57 2.45
CA ALA A 210 -18.36 -32.66 3.35
C ALA A 210 -19.51 -32.93 4.33
N VAL A 211 -19.49 -34.09 4.98
CA VAL A 211 -20.41 -34.36 6.09
C VAL A 211 -20.05 -33.47 7.28
N THR A 212 -18.77 -33.37 7.64
CA THR A 212 -18.33 -32.48 8.72
C THR A 212 -17.32 -31.47 8.19
N GLY A 213 -17.62 -30.18 8.34
CA GLY A 213 -16.76 -29.10 7.89
C GLY A 213 -16.59 -29.07 6.38
N SER A 214 -17.64 -28.67 5.65
CA SER A 214 -17.59 -28.57 4.18
C SER A 214 -16.50 -27.62 3.67
N VAL A 215 -16.12 -26.61 4.46
CA VAL A 215 -14.95 -25.76 4.19
C VAL A 215 -13.77 -26.19 5.05
N LEU A 216 -13.95 -26.25 6.37
CA LEU A 216 -12.86 -26.49 7.31
C LEU A 216 -13.25 -27.51 8.37
N ALA A 217 -12.40 -28.51 8.56
CA ALA A 217 -12.41 -29.42 9.71
C ALA A 217 -11.01 -29.66 10.26
N MET A 218 -10.93 -30.29 11.43
CA MET A 218 -9.70 -30.47 12.19
C MET A 218 -9.68 -31.74 13.02
N THR A 219 -8.49 -32.29 13.31
CA THR A 219 -8.32 -33.18 14.46
C THR A 219 -8.46 -32.42 15.77
N CYS A 220 -9.09 -33.06 16.75
CA CYS A 220 -9.38 -32.44 18.06
C CYS A 220 -8.29 -32.73 19.09
N SER A 221 -7.60 -33.87 18.96
CA SER A 221 -6.49 -34.24 19.83
C SER A 221 -5.36 -34.81 19.00
N ASP A 222 -4.15 -34.34 19.29
CA ASP A 222 -2.90 -34.82 18.74
C ASP A 222 -1.95 -35.12 19.91
N LYS A 223 -1.26 -36.27 19.87
CA LYS A 223 -0.32 -36.70 20.93
C LYS A 223 -0.91 -36.64 22.36
N LEU A 224 -2.15 -37.11 22.51
CA LEU A 224 -2.91 -37.21 23.77
C LEU A 224 -3.32 -35.88 24.43
N ASN A 225 -3.10 -34.74 23.77
CA ASN A 225 -3.54 -33.42 24.24
C ASN A 225 -4.52 -32.79 23.25
N ASP A 226 -5.28 -31.79 23.69
CA ASP A 226 -6.10 -30.98 22.79
C ASP A 226 -5.21 -30.26 21.77
N SER A 227 -5.59 -30.34 20.49
CA SER A 227 -4.84 -29.74 19.39
C SER A 227 -4.97 -28.22 19.43
N LYS A 228 -3.86 -27.52 19.72
CA LYS A 228 -3.81 -26.05 19.69
C LYS A 228 -3.61 -25.56 18.26
N ARG A 229 -4.46 -24.64 17.79
CA ARG A 229 -4.40 -24.13 16.41
C ARG A 229 -4.67 -22.66 16.32
N VAL A 230 -3.91 -21.98 15.48
CA VAL A 230 -4.18 -20.59 15.10
C VAL A 230 -4.76 -20.57 13.70
N ILE A 231 -5.93 -19.93 13.58
CA ILE A 231 -6.68 -19.83 12.33
C ILE A 231 -7.05 -18.35 12.13
N ASP A 232 -6.46 -17.70 11.13
CA ASP A 232 -6.77 -16.31 10.76
C ASP A 232 -7.32 -16.27 9.34
N ILE A 233 -8.55 -15.79 9.19
CA ILE A 233 -9.27 -15.73 7.91
C ILE A 233 -9.73 -14.30 7.69
N SER A 234 -9.20 -13.67 6.64
CA SER A 234 -9.53 -12.30 6.30
C SER A 234 -9.93 -12.14 4.83
N ASN A 235 -10.82 -11.18 4.60
CA ASN A 235 -11.18 -10.69 3.26
C ASN A 235 -11.67 -11.80 2.32
N THR A 236 -12.45 -12.78 2.80
CA THR A 236 -12.78 -13.99 2.04
C THR A 236 -14.28 -14.17 1.84
N SER A 237 -14.68 -14.76 0.71
CA SER A 237 -16.06 -15.17 0.44
C SER A 237 -16.24 -16.68 0.58
N PHE A 238 -17.23 -17.10 1.38
CA PHE A 238 -17.63 -18.48 1.56
C PHE A 238 -19.08 -18.65 1.10
N LEU A 239 -19.29 -19.31 -0.02
CA LEU A 239 -20.62 -19.41 -0.61
C LEU A 239 -20.95 -20.73 -1.26
N ASN A 240 -22.21 -21.13 -1.16
CA ASN A 240 -22.72 -22.38 -1.72
C ASN A 240 -21.96 -23.63 -1.26
N ASN A 241 -21.33 -23.60 -0.08
CA ASN A 241 -20.70 -24.79 0.49
C ASN A 241 -21.72 -25.64 1.25
N GLY A 242 -21.45 -26.94 1.29
CA GLY A 242 -22.25 -27.95 1.97
C GLY A 242 -23.54 -28.32 1.23
N SER A 243 -24.28 -29.23 1.85
CA SER A 243 -25.57 -29.73 1.38
C SER A 243 -26.49 -30.03 2.57
N SER A 244 -27.71 -30.51 2.30
CA SER A 244 -28.64 -30.97 3.34
C SER A 244 -28.11 -32.16 4.17
N SER A 245 -27.06 -32.83 3.69
CA SER A 245 -26.36 -33.90 4.39
C SER A 245 -25.21 -33.41 5.28
N SER A 246 -24.77 -32.17 5.10
CA SER A 246 -23.69 -31.57 5.87
C SER A 246 -24.14 -31.26 7.29
N GLN A 247 -23.35 -31.67 8.27
CA GLN A 247 -23.51 -31.31 9.67
C GLN A 247 -22.89 -29.94 9.98
N SER A 248 -21.84 -29.56 9.24
CA SER A 248 -21.21 -28.26 9.41
C SER A 248 -20.49 -27.74 8.16
N ILE A 249 -20.32 -26.42 8.08
CA ILE A 249 -19.45 -25.76 7.08
C ILE A 249 -18.06 -25.52 7.66
N PHE A 250 -18.00 -24.95 8.87
CA PHE A 250 -16.80 -24.83 9.69
C PHE A 250 -16.97 -25.68 10.95
N ALA A 251 -16.09 -26.66 11.13
CA ALA A 251 -16.10 -27.58 12.27
C ALA A 251 -14.88 -27.33 13.15
N PHE A 252 -15.09 -26.76 14.33
CA PHE A 252 -14.03 -26.49 15.30
C PHE A 252 -14.03 -27.53 16.43
N CYS A 253 -12.84 -28.01 16.79
CA CYS A 253 -12.59 -28.86 17.95
C CYS A 253 -11.10 -28.77 18.36
N GLY A 254 -10.71 -29.37 19.47
CA GLY A 254 -9.43 -29.16 20.13
C GLY A 254 -9.42 -27.84 20.90
N GLN A 255 -8.32 -27.09 20.81
CA GLN A 255 -8.15 -25.76 21.42
C GLN A 255 -7.80 -24.71 20.33
N PRO A 256 -8.72 -24.38 19.41
CA PRO A 256 -8.48 -23.38 18.38
C PRO A 256 -8.56 -21.94 18.91
N GLU A 257 -7.71 -21.08 18.37
CA GLU A 257 -7.83 -19.62 18.33
C GLU A 257 -8.19 -19.23 16.89
N ALA A 258 -9.46 -18.90 16.67
CA ALA A 258 -9.99 -18.61 15.34
C ALA A 258 -10.41 -17.15 15.20
N LYS A 259 -9.99 -16.50 14.11
CA LYS A 259 -10.31 -15.10 13.79
C LYS A 259 -10.85 -14.98 12.37
N PHE A 260 -11.97 -14.29 12.23
CA PHE A 260 -12.64 -14.00 10.96
C PHE A 260 -12.82 -12.49 10.84
N SER A 261 -12.15 -11.88 9.88
CA SER A 261 -12.17 -10.43 9.65
C SER A 261 -12.63 -10.06 8.24
N ALA A 262 -13.63 -9.21 8.11
CA ALA A 262 -14.07 -8.68 6.80
C ALA A 262 -14.46 -9.77 5.78
N ASN A 263 -15.19 -10.81 6.19
CA ASN A 263 -15.61 -11.91 5.32
C ASN A 263 -17.09 -11.87 4.96
N THR A 264 -17.44 -12.42 3.80
CA THR A 264 -18.83 -12.73 3.42
C THR A 264 -19.06 -14.24 3.54
N ILE A 265 -20.03 -14.65 4.36
CA ILE A 265 -20.46 -16.06 4.52
C ILE A 265 -21.94 -16.14 4.13
N THR A 266 -22.24 -16.70 2.95
CA THR A 266 -23.60 -16.64 2.40
C THR A 266 -24.00 -17.85 1.57
N ALA A 267 -25.29 -18.15 1.49
CA ALA A 267 -25.83 -19.24 0.67
C ALA A 267 -25.22 -20.63 0.96
N ASN A 268 -24.58 -20.82 2.13
CA ASN A 268 -24.09 -22.14 2.53
C ASN A 268 -25.25 -22.97 3.10
N THR A 269 -25.20 -24.27 2.89
CA THR A 269 -26.26 -25.20 3.29
C THR A 269 -25.73 -26.29 4.21
N ALA A 270 -26.38 -26.47 5.34
CA ALA A 270 -26.22 -27.62 6.22
C ALA A 270 -27.60 -28.25 6.50
N ASN A 271 -27.61 -29.37 7.20
CA ASN A 271 -28.84 -30.05 7.59
C ASN A 271 -29.77 -29.11 8.36
N ALA A 272 -31.02 -28.98 7.90
CA ALA A 272 -31.98 -28.02 8.43
C ALA A 272 -32.48 -28.35 9.86
N THR A 273 -32.26 -29.57 10.34
CA THR A 273 -32.72 -30.03 11.66
C THR A 273 -31.60 -30.12 12.68
N THR A 274 -30.37 -30.39 12.23
CA THR A 274 -29.25 -30.69 13.14
C THR A 274 -27.95 -29.99 12.76
N GLY A 275 -27.84 -29.46 11.54
CA GLY A 275 -26.59 -28.92 11.01
C GLY A 275 -26.35 -27.46 11.40
N SER A 276 -25.09 -27.05 11.38
CA SER A 276 -24.68 -25.68 11.62
C SER A 276 -23.81 -25.08 10.51
N ILE A 277 -23.70 -23.76 10.41
CA ILE A 277 -22.72 -23.15 9.49
C ILE A 277 -21.37 -23.04 10.20
N ILE A 278 -21.37 -22.38 11.36
CA ILE A 278 -20.21 -22.25 12.25
C ILE A 278 -20.48 -23.07 13.51
N GLN A 279 -19.81 -24.21 13.63
CA GLN A 279 -19.88 -25.09 14.80
C GLN A 279 -18.80 -24.70 15.82
N PHE A 280 -19.15 -23.92 16.83
CA PHE A 280 -18.22 -23.49 17.89
C PHE A 280 -18.79 -23.76 19.30
N SER A 281 -19.14 -25.01 19.55
CA SER A 281 -19.72 -25.49 20.80
C SER A 281 -19.17 -26.87 21.14
N SER A 282 -18.96 -27.17 22.43
CA SER A 282 -18.56 -28.49 22.92
C SER A 282 -19.70 -29.54 22.93
N THR A 283 -20.91 -29.11 22.55
CA THR A 283 -22.05 -30.00 22.30
C THR A 283 -22.72 -29.58 21.00
N SER A 284 -23.27 -30.55 20.28
CA SER A 284 -24.00 -30.40 19.03
C SER A 284 -25.25 -31.29 19.04
N PRO A 285 -26.20 -31.11 18.11
CA PRO A 285 -27.28 -32.08 17.92
C PRO A 285 -26.78 -33.50 17.59
N GLN A 286 -25.53 -33.64 17.12
CA GLN A 286 -24.87 -34.92 16.85
C GLN A 286 -24.20 -35.53 18.09
N GLY A 287 -24.16 -34.81 19.22
CA GLY A 287 -23.53 -35.26 20.46
C GLY A 287 -22.36 -34.37 20.89
N LYS A 288 -21.48 -34.91 21.74
CA LYS A 288 -20.33 -34.19 22.29
C LYS A 288 -19.30 -33.87 21.21
N VAL A 289 -18.73 -32.67 21.29
CA VAL A 289 -17.61 -32.21 20.47
C VAL A 289 -16.46 -31.88 21.42
N ASN A 290 -15.27 -32.43 21.16
CA ASN A 290 -14.08 -32.15 21.96
C ASN A 290 -13.59 -30.74 21.68
N LEU A 291 -14.17 -29.74 22.32
CA LEU A 291 -13.77 -28.33 22.23
C LEU A 291 -13.37 -27.86 23.62
N SER A 292 -12.10 -27.51 23.78
CA SER A 292 -11.51 -27.00 25.02
C SER A 292 -12.16 -25.67 25.40
N ASP A 293 -12.36 -25.44 26.70
CA ASP A 293 -12.81 -24.17 27.27
C ASP A 293 -11.83 -23.01 27.03
N LEU A 294 -10.57 -23.32 26.72
CA LEU A 294 -9.55 -22.34 26.34
C LEU A 294 -9.63 -21.92 24.87
N SER A 295 -10.58 -22.44 24.10
CA SER A 295 -10.77 -22.07 22.69
C SER A 295 -11.36 -20.66 22.58
N SER A 296 -11.01 -19.96 21.50
CA SER A 296 -11.51 -18.62 21.21
C SER A 296 -11.97 -18.45 19.76
N LEU A 297 -13.04 -17.68 19.56
CA LEU A 297 -13.53 -17.25 18.24
C LEU A 297 -13.75 -15.75 18.22
N SER A 298 -13.15 -15.06 17.26
CA SER A 298 -13.36 -13.65 16.98
C SER A 298 -13.97 -13.46 15.60
N LEU A 299 -15.14 -12.85 15.52
CA LEU A 299 -15.79 -12.42 14.29
C LEU A 299 -15.81 -10.88 14.29
N VAL A 300 -15.06 -10.24 13.38
CA VAL A 300 -15.01 -8.78 13.25
C VAL A 300 -15.37 -8.37 11.82
N SER A 301 -16.37 -7.49 11.67
CA SER A 301 -16.75 -6.93 10.37
C SER A 301 -17.18 -7.99 9.34
N ASN A 302 -17.91 -9.05 9.72
CA ASN A 302 -18.36 -10.08 8.77
C ASN A 302 -19.81 -9.87 8.32
N THR A 303 -20.13 -10.27 7.08
CA THR A 303 -21.49 -10.36 6.56
C THR A 303 -21.92 -11.83 6.47
N ILE A 304 -22.76 -12.29 7.39
CA ILE A 304 -23.19 -13.69 7.54
C ILE A 304 -24.71 -13.78 7.33
N VAL A 305 -25.12 -14.00 6.08
CA VAL A 305 -26.53 -13.87 5.65
C VAL A 305 -26.92 -14.92 4.62
N ARG A 306 -28.22 -15.22 4.51
CA ARG A 306 -28.79 -16.15 3.53
C ARG A 306 -28.19 -17.57 3.59
N ASN A 307 -27.70 -18.01 4.74
CA ASN A 307 -27.31 -19.40 4.94
C ASN A 307 -28.54 -20.24 5.34
N SER A 308 -28.51 -21.55 5.08
CA SER A 308 -29.58 -22.48 5.40
C SER A 308 -29.06 -23.61 6.29
N ALA A 309 -29.43 -23.60 7.56
CA ALA A 309 -29.05 -24.60 8.55
C ALA A 309 -30.02 -24.54 9.74
N TRP A 310 -29.94 -25.51 10.66
CA TRP A 310 -30.61 -25.42 11.94
C TRP A 310 -30.05 -24.28 12.81
N ALA A 311 -28.72 -24.08 12.79
CA ALA A 311 -28.05 -22.96 13.44
C ALA A 311 -26.97 -22.35 12.55
N THR A 312 -26.99 -21.04 12.30
CA THR A 312 -25.89 -20.42 11.55
C THR A 312 -24.65 -20.32 12.42
N PHE A 313 -24.76 -19.74 13.61
CA PHE A 313 -23.71 -19.75 14.62
C PHE A 313 -24.14 -20.59 15.81
N LEU A 314 -23.57 -21.79 15.98
CA LEU A 314 -23.80 -22.63 17.16
C LEU A 314 -22.72 -22.37 18.20
N TYR A 315 -23.12 -22.01 19.41
CA TYR A 315 -22.19 -21.69 20.50
C TYR A 315 -22.69 -22.16 21.85
N ASN A 316 -21.80 -22.21 22.84
CA ASN A 316 -22.15 -22.49 24.24
C ASN A 316 -21.33 -21.62 25.22
N ALA A 317 -21.48 -21.79 26.54
CA ALA A 317 -20.88 -20.89 27.52
C ALA A 317 -19.38 -21.11 27.78
N ALA A 318 -18.81 -22.27 27.46
CA ALA A 318 -17.48 -22.66 27.92
C ALA A 318 -16.35 -21.82 27.29
N THR A 319 -16.44 -21.54 26.00
CA THR A 319 -15.35 -20.94 25.19
C THR A 319 -15.45 -19.42 25.10
N SER A 320 -14.38 -18.73 24.72
CA SER A 320 -14.39 -17.26 24.52
C SER A 320 -14.88 -16.88 23.13
N LYS A 321 -15.78 -15.91 23.03
CA LYS A 321 -16.35 -15.43 21.75
C LYS A 321 -16.41 -13.90 21.72
N THR A 322 -15.93 -13.30 20.63
CA THR A 322 -16.02 -11.86 20.39
C THR A 322 -16.64 -11.61 19.03
N LEU A 323 -17.77 -10.91 18.99
CA LEU A 323 -18.45 -10.52 17.75
C LEU A 323 -18.57 -9.00 17.70
N ASN A 324 -17.85 -8.36 16.78
CA ASN A 324 -17.90 -6.90 16.59
C ASN A 324 -18.23 -6.53 15.13
N TYR A 325 -19.12 -5.56 14.91
CA TYR A 325 -19.42 -5.05 13.55
C TYR A 325 -19.93 -6.10 12.56
N ASN A 326 -20.55 -7.20 13.01
CA ASN A 326 -21.05 -8.24 12.10
C ASN A 326 -22.52 -8.05 11.76
N VAL A 327 -22.89 -8.52 10.57
CA VAL A 327 -24.28 -8.80 10.19
C VAL A 327 -24.50 -10.29 10.36
N ILE A 328 -25.38 -10.70 11.29
CA ILE A 328 -25.77 -12.11 11.44
C ILE A 328 -27.30 -12.19 11.53
N ALA A 329 -27.93 -12.24 10.37
CA ALA A 329 -29.38 -12.25 10.19
C ALA A 329 -29.76 -12.84 8.82
N TYR A 330 -31.05 -13.02 8.57
CA TYR A 330 -31.60 -13.51 7.30
C TYR A 330 -31.08 -14.91 6.92
N ASN A 331 -30.86 -15.79 7.90
CA ASN A 331 -30.30 -17.12 7.69
C ASN A 331 -31.35 -18.22 7.85
N GLY A 332 -32.10 -18.54 6.78
CA GLY A 332 -32.95 -19.74 6.66
C GLY A 332 -34.02 -19.92 7.77
N ALA A 333 -34.67 -21.09 7.79
CA ALA A 333 -35.72 -21.42 8.78
C ALA A 333 -35.18 -21.74 10.20
N GLY A 334 -33.86 -21.86 10.36
CA GLY A 334 -33.21 -22.04 11.65
C GLY A 334 -32.96 -20.72 12.38
N LYS A 335 -31.97 -20.74 13.28
CA LYS A 335 -31.57 -19.55 14.05
C LYS A 335 -30.24 -18.97 13.54
N SER A 336 -30.11 -17.65 13.54
CA SER A 336 -28.85 -16.97 13.19
C SER A 336 -27.77 -17.22 14.25
N CYS A 337 -28.17 -17.23 15.52
CA CYS A 337 -27.34 -17.65 16.64
C CYS A 337 -28.15 -18.64 17.47
N HIS A 338 -27.54 -19.75 17.85
CA HIS A 338 -28.20 -20.78 18.64
C HIS A 338 -27.30 -21.16 19.82
N TYR A 339 -27.84 -21.08 21.02
CA TYR A 339 -27.12 -21.49 22.22
C TYR A 339 -27.36 -22.96 22.53
N MET A 340 -26.29 -23.73 22.71
CA MET A 340 -26.32 -25.15 23.04
C MET A 340 -25.84 -25.38 24.47
N GLY A 341 -26.74 -25.52 25.43
CA GLY A 341 -26.40 -25.76 26.82
C GLY A 341 -27.63 -25.86 27.71
N ASN A 342 -27.46 -25.56 28.99
CA ASN A 342 -28.58 -25.44 29.95
C ASN A 342 -29.54 -24.31 29.54
N ASP A 343 -30.67 -24.16 30.24
CA ASP A 343 -31.66 -23.11 29.96
C ASP A 343 -31.01 -21.73 29.77
N LEU A 344 -31.16 -21.16 28.57
CA LEU A 344 -30.59 -19.86 28.16
C LEU A 344 -30.96 -18.74 29.14
N ALA A 345 -32.15 -18.81 29.76
CA ALA A 345 -32.61 -17.84 30.74
C ALA A 345 -31.75 -17.80 32.01
N THR A 346 -31.02 -18.88 32.30
CA THR A 346 -30.15 -19.02 33.48
C THR A 346 -28.70 -18.64 33.23
N VAL A 347 -28.34 -18.30 31.99
CA VAL A 347 -26.96 -18.03 31.58
C VAL A 347 -26.62 -16.55 31.74
N GLU A 348 -25.81 -16.20 32.73
CA GLU A 348 -25.45 -14.80 32.97
C GLU A 348 -24.21 -14.34 32.20
N LYS A 349 -23.23 -15.22 31.97
CA LYS A 349 -21.93 -14.91 31.36
C LYS A 349 -21.49 -16.02 30.39
N PRO A 350 -21.99 -16.06 29.15
CA PRO A 350 -21.63 -17.08 28.18
C PRO A 350 -20.23 -16.87 27.56
N ASN A 351 -19.30 -16.17 28.22
CA ASN A 351 -18.01 -15.75 27.65
C ASN A 351 -18.17 -15.16 26.22
N LEU A 352 -19.14 -14.24 26.07
CA LEU A 352 -19.51 -13.61 24.80
C LEU A 352 -19.39 -12.09 24.94
N THR A 353 -18.55 -11.49 24.11
CA THR A 353 -18.39 -10.04 23.98
C THR A 353 -18.97 -9.59 22.66
N LEU A 354 -19.86 -8.59 22.70
CA LEU A 354 -20.56 -8.08 21.51
C LEU A 354 -20.41 -6.56 21.42
N ARG A 355 -20.24 -6.03 20.21
CA ARG A 355 -20.26 -4.58 19.94
C ARG A 355 -20.73 -4.27 18.52
N ASP A 356 -21.59 -3.26 18.39
CA ASP A 356 -21.99 -2.66 17.10
C ASP A 356 -22.37 -3.70 16.01
N ASN A 357 -23.04 -4.79 16.39
CA ASN A 357 -23.50 -5.81 15.44
C ASN A 357 -24.89 -5.47 14.88
N ALA A 358 -25.33 -6.23 13.89
CA ALA A 358 -26.72 -6.25 13.42
C ALA A 358 -27.28 -7.67 13.48
N PHE A 359 -28.35 -7.84 14.27
CA PHE A 359 -29.00 -9.13 14.57
C PHE A 359 -30.51 -9.01 14.47
N ALA A 360 -31.21 -10.12 14.24
CA ALA A 360 -32.63 -10.22 14.56
C ALA A 360 -32.79 -10.68 16.02
N LEU A 361 -33.35 -9.84 16.89
CA LEU A 361 -33.46 -10.10 18.33
C LEU A 361 -34.83 -10.64 18.76
N SER A 362 -35.89 -10.38 17.99
CA SER A 362 -37.23 -10.87 18.28
C SER A 362 -37.36 -12.37 17.98
N ALA A 363 -37.90 -13.12 18.96
CA ALA A 363 -38.21 -14.53 18.81
C ALA A 363 -39.22 -14.83 17.67
N SER A 364 -40.04 -13.86 17.28
CA SER A 364 -41.01 -13.99 16.18
C SER A 364 -40.47 -13.53 14.82
N SER A 365 -39.20 -13.13 14.74
CA SER A 365 -38.65 -12.57 13.50
C SER A 365 -38.58 -13.60 12.37
N ALA A 366 -39.07 -13.21 11.19
CA ALA A 366 -38.88 -13.96 9.95
C ALA A 366 -37.43 -13.90 9.42
N ASN A 367 -36.57 -13.07 10.02
CA ASN A 367 -35.16 -12.88 9.64
C ASN A 367 -34.20 -13.76 10.45
N SER A 368 -34.71 -14.84 11.06
CA SER A 368 -33.95 -15.85 11.82
C SER A 368 -33.29 -15.28 13.07
N VAL A 369 -33.92 -15.47 14.23
CA VAL A 369 -33.49 -14.92 15.52
C VAL A 369 -32.03 -15.29 15.86
N CYS A 370 -31.29 -14.35 16.45
CA CYS A 370 -30.02 -14.58 17.12
C CYS A 370 -30.29 -14.72 18.62
N GLU A 371 -30.27 -15.96 19.12
CA GLU A 371 -30.47 -16.20 20.55
C GLU A 371 -29.29 -15.65 21.35
N LEU A 372 -29.58 -14.81 22.33
CA LEU A 372 -28.63 -14.24 23.26
C LEU A 372 -29.17 -14.42 24.70
N PRO A 373 -28.32 -14.63 25.72
CA PRO A 373 -28.81 -14.61 27.09
C PRO A 373 -29.31 -13.21 27.47
N LYS A 374 -30.36 -13.15 28.30
CA LYS A 374 -31.07 -11.91 28.65
C LYS A 374 -30.14 -10.78 29.12
N LYS A 375 -29.18 -11.08 29.99
CA LYS A 375 -28.20 -10.06 30.48
C LYS A 375 -27.31 -9.52 29.36
N VAL A 376 -26.93 -10.37 28.39
CA VAL A 376 -26.15 -9.93 27.23
C VAL A 376 -27.00 -9.01 26.38
N GLU A 377 -28.24 -9.39 26.09
CA GLU A 377 -29.21 -8.58 25.33
C GLU A 377 -29.36 -7.18 25.93
N GLU A 378 -29.64 -7.07 27.24
CA GLU A 378 -29.76 -5.80 27.95
C GLU A 378 -28.55 -4.86 27.79
N THR A 379 -27.33 -5.42 27.75
CA THR A 379 -26.09 -4.64 27.61
C THR A 379 -25.80 -4.19 26.18
N VAL A 380 -26.25 -4.93 25.16
CA VAL A 380 -25.87 -4.72 23.75
C VAL A 380 -26.97 -4.05 22.94
N LEU A 381 -28.19 -4.00 23.48
CA LEU A 381 -29.33 -3.24 22.93
C LEU A 381 -29.06 -1.75 22.74
N LYS A 382 -27.95 -1.19 23.24
CA LYS A 382 -27.56 0.21 23.01
C LYS A 382 -26.73 0.41 21.74
N THR A 383 -25.95 -0.58 21.33
CA THR A 383 -25.00 -0.49 20.20
C THR A 383 -25.40 -1.36 19.00
N THR A 384 -26.18 -2.43 19.23
CA THR A 384 -26.62 -3.36 18.18
C THR A 384 -27.79 -2.80 17.36
N VAL A 385 -27.76 -2.97 16.04
CA VAL A 385 -28.90 -2.70 15.13
C VAL A 385 -29.84 -3.90 15.13
N ASP A 386 -31.10 -3.69 15.51
CA ASP A 386 -32.13 -4.75 15.47
C ASP A 386 -32.77 -4.84 14.08
N LEU A 387 -32.62 -6.00 13.45
CA LEU A 387 -33.10 -6.34 12.13
C LEU A 387 -34.38 -7.18 12.15
N SER A 388 -35.02 -7.36 13.31
CA SER A 388 -36.15 -8.28 13.48
C SER A 388 -37.30 -8.04 12.51
N ASN A 389 -37.56 -6.77 12.17
CA ASN A 389 -38.68 -6.33 11.34
C ASN A 389 -38.20 -5.51 10.12
N THR A 390 -36.95 -5.71 9.70
CA THR A 390 -36.34 -4.97 8.59
C THR A 390 -36.24 -5.88 7.37
N ALA A 391 -36.53 -5.38 6.17
CA ALA A 391 -36.38 -6.16 4.96
C ALA A 391 -34.90 -6.26 4.56
N PHE A 392 -34.49 -7.39 3.98
CA PHE A 392 -33.10 -7.59 3.56
C PHE A 392 -32.60 -6.48 2.62
N SER A 393 -33.41 -6.09 1.64
CA SER A 393 -33.06 -5.09 0.61
C SER A 393 -32.89 -3.67 1.15
N SER A 394 -33.35 -3.38 2.37
CA SER A 394 -33.10 -2.09 3.03
C SER A 394 -31.86 -2.11 3.94
N VAL A 395 -31.14 -3.23 4.00
CA VAL A 395 -29.93 -3.40 4.82
C VAL A 395 -28.72 -3.71 3.96
N LEU A 396 -28.85 -4.62 3.00
CA LEU A 396 -27.78 -5.05 2.12
C LEU A 396 -28.21 -5.02 0.65
N SER A 397 -27.23 -4.87 -0.23
CA SER A 397 -27.40 -5.05 -1.67
C SER A 397 -27.81 -6.48 -2.03
N ASP A 398 -28.16 -6.73 -3.29
CA ASP A 398 -28.03 -8.10 -3.79
C ASP A 398 -26.57 -8.55 -3.78
N LEU A 399 -26.33 -9.86 -3.85
CA LEU A 399 -24.96 -10.40 -3.90
C LEU A 399 -24.31 -9.92 -5.20
N GLN A 400 -23.37 -9.00 -5.09
CA GLN A 400 -22.64 -8.52 -6.25
C GLN A 400 -21.62 -9.60 -6.66
N PRO A 401 -21.63 -10.05 -7.93
CA PRO A 401 -20.72 -11.08 -8.38
C PRO A 401 -19.27 -10.59 -8.37
N ALA A 402 -18.33 -11.55 -8.41
CA ALA A 402 -16.91 -11.27 -8.52
C ALA A 402 -16.61 -10.37 -9.73
N SER A 403 -15.97 -9.23 -9.47
CA SER A 403 -15.55 -8.26 -10.49
C SER A 403 -14.38 -7.43 -9.96
N GLN A 404 -13.81 -6.59 -10.81
CA GLN A 404 -12.79 -5.62 -10.41
C GLN A 404 -13.24 -4.70 -9.25
N TYR A 405 -14.54 -4.38 -9.14
CA TYR A 405 -15.08 -3.53 -8.07
C TYR A 405 -15.29 -4.24 -6.73
N THR A 406 -15.22 -5.57 -6.72
CA THR A 406 -15.40 -6.40 -5.53
C THR A 406 -14.11 -7.10 -5.12
N GLY A 407 -12.96 -6.69 -5.68
CA GLY A 407 -11.69 -7.39 -5.46
C GLY A 407 -11.70 -8.82 -5.98
N PHE A 408 -12.48 -9.09 -7.04
CA PHE A 408 -12.73 -10.42 -7.61
C PHE A 408 -13.38 -11.42 -6.65
N MET A 409 -14.15 -10.95 -5.66
CA MET A 409 -14.90 -11.79 -4.71
C MET A 409 -16.39 -11.46 -4.71
N PRO A 410 -17.30 -12.44 -4.56
CA PRO A 410 -18.72 -12.15 -4.36
C PRO A 410 -18.98 -11.55 -2.97
N LEU A 411 -19.66 -10.41 -2.88
CA LEU A 411 -19.90 -9.73 -1.61
C LEU A 411 -21.18 -8.87 -1.61
N TYR A 412 -21.56 -8.36 -0.44
CA TYR A 412 -22.67 -7.44 -0.25
C TYR A 412 -22.18 -6.05 0.15
N PHE A 413 -22.92 -5.01 -0.25
CA PHE A 413 -22.74 -3.65 0.22
C PHE A 413 -23.83 -3.26 1.23
N PRO A 414 -23.50 -2.53 2.31
CA PRO A 414 -24.51 -1.95 3.17
C PRO A 414 -25.33 -0.90 2.42
N VAL A 415 -26.62 -0.84 2.76
CA VAL A 415 -27.57 0.15 2.24
C VAL A 415 -27.70 1.28 3.27
N VAL A 416 -27.64 2.52 2.79
CA VAL A 416 -27.82 3.70 3.65
C VAL A 416 -29.31 3.87 3.94
N ASN A 417 -29.71 3.70 5.19
CA ASN A 417 -31.10 3.89 5.62
C ASN A 417 -31.24 5.21 6.40
N THR A 418 -31.68 6.27 5.69
CA THR A 418 -31.89 7.59 6.28
C THR A 418 -33.14 7.59 7.17
N GLY A 419 -32.95 7.71 8.49
CA GLY A 419 -34.06 7.84 9.46
C GLY A 419 -34.14 6.73 10.52
N ALA A 420 -33.24 5.73 10.49
CA ALA A 420 -33.15 4.74 11.55
C ALA A 420 -32.58 5.35 12.85
N SER A 421 -33.07 4.90 14.01
CA SER A 421 -32.56 5.34 15.33
C SER A 421 -31.12 4.90 15.61
N LYS A 422 -30.63 3.88 14.88
CA LYS A 422 -29.22 3.47 14.84
C LYS A 422 -28.79 3.25 13.42
N SER A 423 -27.62 3.78 13.08
CA SER A 423 -27.10 3.67 11.73
C SER A 423 -26.30 2.39 11.54
N PHE A 424 -26.59 1.70 10.45
CA PHE A 424 -25.84 0.53 9.97
C PHE A 424 -24.54 0.93 9.24
N VAL A 425 -24.51 2.20 8.81
CA VAL A 425 -23.42 2.85 8.09
C VAL A 425 -22.96 4.06 8.92
N ASP A 426 -21.67 4.34 9.01
CA ASP A 426 -21.10 5.33 9.92
C ASP A 426 -21.53 5.20 11.38
N THR A 427 -21.17 4.10 12.03
CA THR A 427 -21.46 3.85 13.46
C THR A 427 -20.86 4.89 14.44
N LYS A 428 -20.08 5.86 13.96
CA LYS A 428 -19.30 6.84 14.74
C LYS A 428 -18.23 6.20 15.63
N SER A 429 -17.86 4.97 15.30
CA SER A 429 -16.75 4.26 15.91
C SER A 429 -15.69 3.89 14.86
N PHE A 430 -14.46 3.63 15.30
CA PHE A 430 -13.30 3.35 14.43
C PHE A 430 -12.60 2.02 14.78
N GLU A 431 -13.25 1.17 15.58
CA GLU A 431 -12.67 -0.09 16.11
C GLU A 431 -13.00 -1.34 15.27
N CYS A 432 -13.55 -1.17 14.08
CA CYS A 432 -13.71 -2.22 13.08
C CYS A 432 -12.35 -2.61 12.45
N THR A 433 -12.36 -3.56 11.51
CA THR A 433 -11.13 -3.98 10.80
C THR A 433 -10.50 -2.80 10.05
N GLY A 434 -9.17 -2.65 10.01
CA GLY A 434 -8.55 -1.51 9.29
C GLY A 434 -8.85 -1.46 7.78
N TYR A 435 -9.23 -2.58 7.19
CA TYR A 435 -9.62 -2.72 5.80
C TYR A 435 -10.93 -3.50 5.68
N ASP A 436 -11.71 -3.21 4.65
CA ASP A 436 -12.87 -3.98 4.24
C ASP A 436 -12.47 -5.20 3.40
N GLN A 437 -13.46 -6.01 3.00
CA GLN A 437 -13.24 -7.25 2.26
C GLN A 437 -12.48 -7.03 0.94
N ARG A 438 -12.65 -5.88 0.29
CA ARG A 438 -11.99 -5.54 -0.98
C ARG A 438 -10.56 -5.04 -0.77
N GLY A 439 -10.15 -4.81 0.47
CA GLY A 439 -8.88 -4.16 0.81
C GLY A 439 -8.97 -2.63 0.82
N VAL A 440 -10.18 -2.07 0.80
CA VAL A 440 -10.41 -0.62 0.95
C VAL A 440 -10.29 -0.26 2.43
N GLY A 441 -9.45 0.72 2.74
CA GLY A 441 -9.19 1.16 4.10
C GLY A 441 -10.40 1.86 4.69
N ARG A 442 -10.70 1.54 5.96
CA ARG A 442 -11.75 2.20 6.72
C ARG A 442 -11.17 3.54 7.21
N VAL A 443 -11.76 4.67 6.80
CA VAL A 443 -11.08 5.98 6.90
C VAL A 443 -11.54 6.79 8.10
N ASP A 444 -10.69 6.84 9.12
CA ASP A 444 -10.80 7.83 10.18
C ASP A 444 -10.35 9.21 9.69
N ALA A 445 -11.31 10.00 9.21
CA ALA A 445 -11.09 11.40 8.86
C ALA A 445 -11.41 12.27 10.09
N THR A 446 -10.49 12.38 11.05
CA THR A 446 -10.54 13.43 12.07
C THR A 446 -10.39 14.79 11.38
N LYS A 447 -11.48 15.56 11.31
CA LYS A 447 -11.49 16.88 10.66
C LYS A 447 -11.10 17.98 11.66
N GLU A 448 -10.02 18.68 11.36
CA GLU A 448 -9.77 20.03 11.85
C GLU A 448 -9.94 21.05 10.70
N SER A 449 -11.19 21.25 10.27
CA SER A 449 -11.78 22.52 9.78
C SER A 449 -13.21 22.28 9.28
N ASP A 450 -14.08 23.28 9.42
CA ASP A 450 -15.53 23.21 9.16
C ASP A 450 -15.79 23.09 7.65
N THR A 451 -15.76 21.86 7.16
CA THR A 451 -16.11 21.48 5.79
C THR A 451 -17.35 20.62 5.85
N SER A 452 -18.20 20.68 4.83
CA SER A 452 -19.55 20.07 4.79
C SER A 452 -19.66 18.58 5.14
N ASP A 453 -18.55 17.83 5.18
CA ASP A 453 -18.60 16.37 5.25
C ASP A 453 -18.26 15.80 6.64
N SER A 454 -18.76 14.60 6.91
CA SER A 454 -18.49 13.85 8.13
C SER A 454 -17.37 12.82 7.91
N SER A 455 -16.72 12.36 8.99
CA SER A 455 -15.75 11.26 8.94
C SER A 455 -16.43 9.95 8.52
N ASN A 456 -15.74 9.12 7.73
CA ASN A 456 -16.17 7.77 7.36
C ASN A 456 -15.84 6.78 8.49
N SER A 457 -16.63 6.82 9.57
CA SER A 457 -16.55 5.83 10.66
C SER A 457 -17.02 4.45 10.20
N CYS A 458 -16.73 3.40 10.96
CA CYS A 458 -17.04 2.02 10.63
C CYS A 458 -18.48 1.77 10.18
N ASP A 459 -18.64 1.02 9.09
CA ASP A 459 -19.86 0.36 8.67
C ASP A 459 -19.95 -1.06 9.25
N ILE A 460 -21.18 -1.52 9.52
CA ILE A 460 -21.43 -2.89 9.98
C ILE A 460 -21.42 -3.86 8.79
N GLY A 461 -20.60 -4.90 8.88
CA GLY A 461 -20.40 -5.91 7.84
C GLY A 461 -19.04 -5.84 7.16
N SER A 462 -18.92 -6.62 6.09
CA SER A 462 -17.65 -6.89 5.38
C SER A 462 -17.15 -5.77 4.50
N THR A 463 -18.02 -4.86 4.06
CA THR A 463 -17.67 -3.76 3.16
C THR A 463 -17.90 -2.40 3.79
N GLU A 464 -17.18 -1.40 3.29
CA GLU A 464 -17.35 0.01 3.62
C GLU A 464 -17.91 0.79 2.43
N ILE A 465 -18.73 1.81 2.69
CA ILE A 465 -19.17 2.74 1.66
C ILE A 465 -18.17 3.90 1.56
N LEU A 466 -17.50 4.02 0.42
CA LEU A 466 -16.69 5.22 0.18
C LEU A 466 -17.56 6.41 -0.19
N ARG A 467 -17.33 7.50 0.55
CA ARG A 467 -17.92 8.80 0.29
C ARG A 467 -16.86 9.76 -0.18
N LEU A 468 -17.25 10.62 -1.12
CA LEU A 468 -16.38 11.69 -1.59
C LEU A 468 -15.96 12.51 -0.37
N THR A 469 -14.67 12.54 -0.11
CA THR A 469 -14.11 13.31 1.01
C THR A 469 -12.80 13.92 0.55
N VAL A 470 -12.76 15.23 0.53
CA VAL A 470 -11.53 15.98 0.26
C VAL A 470 -10.91 16.45 1.58
N PHE A 471 -9.59 16.33 1.69
CA PHE A 471 -8.86 16.60 2.91
C PHE A 471 -8.22 17.98 2.88
N LYS A 472 -8.08 18.58 4.07
CA LYS A 472 -7.23 19.74 4.27
C LYS A 472 -5.78 19.38 3.93
N ALA A 473 -5.12 20.21 3.14
CA ALA A 473 -3.71 20.04 2.78
C ALA A 473 -2.91 21.24 3.30
N GLU A 474 -1.80 21.01 3.98
CA GLU A 474 -0.87 22.07 4.40
C GLU A 474 0.40 21.99 3.58
N LEU A 475 0.73 23.06 2.86
CA LEU A 475 1.80 23.08 1.87
C LEU A 475 2.63 24.36 1.96
N THR A 476 3.91 24.23 1.67
CA THR A 476 4.84 25.35 1.48
C THR A 476 5.33 25.35 0.04
N ASN A 477 5.55 26.52 -0.56
CA ASN A 477 6.15 26.58 -1.90
C ASN A 477 7.57 25.97 -1.89
N THR A 478 7.93 25.35 -3.01
CA THR A 478 9.24 24.71 -3.21
C THR A 478 9.95 25.29 -4.42
N SER A 479 11.27 25.11 -4.52
CA SER A 479 12.05 25.51 -5.70
C SER A 479 11.52 24.85 -6.97
N VAL A 480 11.11 25.65 -7.95
CA VAL A 480 10.63 25.11 -9.24
C VAL A 480 11.76 24.50 -10.06
N VAL A 481 13.00 24.99 -9.91
CA VAL A 481 14.18 24.37 -10.53
C VAL A 481 14.36 22.94 -10.05
N THR A 482 14.35 22.72 -8.74
CA THR A 482 14.47 21.38 -8.15
C THR A 482 13.33 20.46 -8.58
N LEU A 483 12.11 21.00 -8.64
CA LEU A 483 10.93 20.26 -9.08
C LEU A 483 11.06 19.80 -10.54
N LEU A 484 11.45 20.70 -11.45
CA LEU A 484 11.62 20.39 -12.87
C LEU A 484 12.79 19.42 -13.11
N ASP A 485 13.91 19.58 -12.40
CA ASP A 485 15.05 18.67 -12.49
C ASP A 485 14.65 17.25 -12.08
N GLN A 486 13.85 17.12 -11.01
CA GLN A 486 13.34 15.82 -10.56
C GLN A 486 12.39 15.19 -11.59
N TYR A 487 11.47 15.97 -12.16
CA TYR A 487 10.58 15.46 -13.22
C TYR A 487 11.34 15.08 -14.50
N GLN A 488 12.36 15.85 -14.88
CA GLN A 488 13.21 15.53 -16.03
C GLN A 488 13.99 14.23 -15.78
N LYS A 489 14.51 14.05 -14.56
CA LYS A 489 15.17 12.81 -14.14
C LYS A 489 14.22 11.63 -14.28
N TYR A 490 13.02 11.70 -13.72
CA TYR A 490 12.05 10.61 -13.81
C TYR A 490 11.62 10.32 -15.25
N ALA A 491 11.33 11.35 -16.06
CA ALA A 491 11.01 11.17 -17.48
C ALA A 491 12.13 10.44 -18.24
N THR A 492 13.39 10.77 -17.94
CA THR A 492 14.57 10.12 -18.54
C THR A 492 14.73 8.68 -18.07
N GLU A 493 14.58 8.42 -16.76
CA GLU A 493 14.64 7.07 -16.20
C GLU A 493 13.60 6.14 -16.84
N TYR A 494 12.35 6.58 -16.99
CA TYR A 494 11.32 5.77 -17.66
C TYR A 494 11.60 5.58 -19.16
N LYS A 495 12.12 6.60 -19.84
CA LYS A 495 12.54 6.50 -21.24
C LYS A 495 13.64 5.44 -21.42
N ASP A 496 14.62 5.43 -20.52
CA ASP A 496 15.72 4.45 -20.55
C ASP A 496 15.22 3.04 -20.25
N LEU A 497 14.29 2.87 -19.29
CA LEU A 497 13.63 1.59 -19.02
C LEU A 497 12.85 1.06 -20.23
N ILE A 498 12.19 1.94 -20.98
CA ILE A 498 11.47 1.56 -22.22
C ILE A 498 12.44 1.13 -23.32
N ALA A 499 13.60 1.78 -23.42
CA ALA A 499 14.61 1.47 -24.43
C ALA A 499 15.44 0.21 -24.10
N ASN A 500 15.46 -0.23 -22.83
CA ASN A 500 16.19 -1.42 -22.40
C ASN A 500 15.53 -2.72 -22.91
N LYS A 501 16.29 -3.52 -23.66
CA LYS A 501 15.84 -4.82 -24.22
C LYS A 501 15.58 -5.90 -23.16
N GLU A 502 16.14 -5.75 -21.97
CA GLU A 502 15.94 -6.68 -20.84
C GLU A 502 14.64 -6.38 -20.07
N THR A 503 14.01 -5.23 -20.31
CA THR A 503 12.74 -4.87 -19.69
C THR A 503 11.66 -5.85 -20.09
N LYS A 504 10.98 -6.44 -19.10
CA LYS A 504 9.86 -7.33 -19.35
C LYS A 504 8.76 -6.58 -20.13
N PRO A 505 8.27 -7.11 -21.27
CA PRO A 505 7.29 -6.43 -22.11
C PRO A 505 6.02 -5.98 -21.38
N GLU A 506 5.63 -6.71 -20.35
CA GLU A 506 4.48 -6.39 -19.49
C GLU A 506 4.61 -5.05 -18.76
N PHE A 507 5.81 -4.53 -18.49
CA PHE A 507 5.99 -3.24 -17.79
C PHE A 507 6.00 -2.03 -18.73
N LEU A 508 6.21 -2.25 -20.04
CA LEU A 508 6.33 -1.18 -21.02
C LEU A 508 5.10 -0.24 -21.07
N PRO A 509 3.85 -0.73 -21.00
CA PRO A 509 2.69 0.14 -20.94
C PRO A 509 2.72 1.12 -19.74
N TYR A 510 3.06 0.62 -18.55
CA TYR A 510 3.17 1.43 -17.34
C TYR A 510 4.28 2.48 -17.47
N TYR A 511 5.48 2.09 -17.90
CA TYR A 511 6.59 3.04 -18.08
C TYR A 511 6.27 4.12 -19.11
N GLY A 512 5.61 3.77 -20.22
CA GLY A 512 5.17 4.75 -21.21
C GLY A 512 4.16 5.76 -20.66
N ILE A 513 3.28 5.33 -19.74
CA ILE A 513 2.34 6.23 -19.06
C ILE A 513 3.05 7.14 -18.06
N GLN A 514 3.99 6.61 -17.27
CA GLN A 514 4.78 7.39 -16.31
C GLN A 514 5.68 8.42 -17.02
N GLN A 515 6.35 8.01 -18.10
CA GLN A 515 7.16 8.93 -18.92
C GLN A 515 6.31 10.13 -19.38
N LYS A 516 5.15 9.87 -20.02
CA LYS A 516 4.25 10.94 -20.48
C LYS A 516 3.73 11.82 -19.35
N PHE A 517 3.48 11.24 -18.17
CA PHE A 517 3.06 11.98 -17.00
C PHE A 517 4.13 12.98 -16.55
N TYR A 518 5.38 12.54 -16.37
CA TYR A 518 6.47 13.42 -15.98
C TYR A 518 6.85 14.43 -17.09
N GLU A 519 6.81 14.02 -18.36
CA GLU A 519 6.99 14.95 -19.50
C GLU A 519 5.92 16.06 -19.49
N ASN A 520 4.66 15.73 -19.20
CA ASN A 520 3.62 16.74 -19.08
C ASN A 520 3.88 17.71 -17.91
N LEU A 521 4.42 17.23 -16.79
CA LEU A 521 4.75 18.07 -15.64
C LEU A 521 5.91 19.05 -15.94
N LEU A 522 6.76 18.79 -16.92
CA LEU A 522 7.77 19.76 -17.38
C LEU A 522 7.17 21.04 -17.96
N ASN A 523 5.91 21.01 -18.41
CA ASN A 523 5.17 22.19 -18.85
C ASN A 523 4.93 23.21 -17.70
N ILE A 524 5.20 22.83 -16.43
CA ILE A 524 5.26 23.78 -15.30
C ILE A 524 6.23 24.92 -15.62
N LYS A 525 7.34 24.67 -16.34
CA LYS A 525 8.32 25.70 -16.69
C LYS A 525 7.70 26.95 -17.30
N THR A 526 6.67 26.80 -18.14
CA THR A 526 5.96 27.91 -18.81
C THR A 526 4.70 28.35 -18.09
N LYS A 527 4.20 27.58 -17.11
CA LYS A 527 2.91 27.78 -16.45
C LYS A 527 3.00 28.22 -15.00
N GLN A 528 4.18 28.08 -14.40
CA GLN A 528 4.49 28.60 -13.08
C GLN A 528 4.29 30.11 -12.99
N LYS A 529 4.06 30.56 -11.77
CA LYS A 529 4.06 31.96 -11.33
C LYS A 529 5.14 32.13 -10.26
N TYR A 530 5.37 33.36 -9.84
CA TYR A 530 6.25 33.63 -8.70
C TYR A 530 5.75 32.88 -7.44
N ARG A 531 6.62 32.07 -6.86
CA ARG A 531 6.45 31.21 -5.67
C ARG A 531 5.20 30.33 -5.68
N THR A 532 4.93 29.68 -6.81
CA THR A 532 3.72 28.85 -6.94
C THR A 532 3.75 27.63 -6.02
N ILE A 533 2.64 27.39 -5.32
CA ILE A 533 2.32 26.11 -4.68
C ILE A 533 1.50 25.29 -5.67
N PHE A 534 1.93 24.06 -5.94
CA PHE A 534 1.22 23.09 -6.77
C PHE A 534 0.59 22.01 -5.90
N PHE A 535 -0.65 21.65 -6.21
CA PHE A 535 -1.38 20.61 -5.48
C PHE A 535 -2.14 19.70 -6.44
N ASP A 536 -1.99 18.38 -6.28
CA ASP A 536 -2.79 17.38 -6.97
C ASP A 536 -4.03 17.03 -6.11
N PRO A 537 -5.24 17.47 -6.50
CA PRO A 537 -6.45 17.21 -5.72
C PRO A 537 -6.92 15.74 -5.79
N PHE A 538 -6.28 14.88 -6.58
CA PHE A 538 -6.69 13.49 -6.76
C PHE A 538 -5.80 12.48 -6.00
N ALA A 539 -4.65 12.90 -5.46
CA ALA A 539 -3.66 11.99 -4.88
C ALA A 539 -4.02 11.43 -3.48
N SER A 540 -4.66 12.25 -2.65
CA SER A 540 -4.86 11.97 -1.22
C SER A 540 -6.32 11.90 -0.79
N ASN A 541 -7.25 12.34 -1.64
CA ASN A 541 -8.68 12.42 -1.35
C ASN A 541 -9.40 11.09 -1.58
N LEU A 542 -10.60 10.95 -1.02
CA LEU A 542 -11.44 9.78 -1.19
C LEU A 542 -12.44 9.93 -2.34
N PRO A 543 -12.59 8.90 -3.19
CA PRO A 543 -13.59 8.88 -4.24
C PRO A 543 -15.01 8.63 -3.70
N HIS A 544 -16.00 8.73 -4.59
CA HIS A 544 -17.37 8.32 -4.32
C HIS A 544 -17.66 6.94 -4.90
N GLU A 545 -18.56 6.18 -4.26
CA GLU A 545 -19.18 5.01 -4.89
C GLU A 545 -20.54 5.35 -5.45
N VAL A 546 -20.76 5.06 -6.73
CA VAL A 546 -22.08 5.17 -7.32
C VAL A 546 -22.91 3.94 -6.97
N LEU A 547 -24.19 4.18 -6.64
CA LEU A 547 -25.16 3.13 -6.37
C LEU A 547 -25.66 2.52 -7.68
N LEU A 548 -25.65 1.20 -7.76
CA LEU A 548 -26.23 0.43 -8.86
C LEU A 548 -27.72 0.12 -8.58
N ALA A 549 -28.46 -0.28 -9.62
CA ALA A 549 -29.89 -0.59 -9.50
C ALA A 549 -30.20 -1.74 -8.51
N ASN A 550 -29.25 -2.66 -8.30
CA ASN A 550 -29.36 -3.77 -7.36
C ASN A 550 -28.77 -3.44 -5.96
N ASN A 551 -28.66 -2.15 -5.64
CA ASN A 551 -27.97 -1.61 -4.46
C ASN A 551 -26.47 -1.96 -4.38
N GLY A 552 -25.89 -2.59 -5.40
CA GLY A 552 -24.46 -2.78 -5.54
C GLY A 552 -23.73 -1.45 -5.72
N ARG A 553 -22.40 -1.48 -5.74
CA ARG A 553 -21.57 -0.27 -5.78
C ARG A 553 -20.39 -0.39 -6.72
N GLU A 554 -20.04 0.74 -7.34
CA GLU A 554 -18.83 0.92 -8.13
C GLU A 554 -18.10 2.20 -7.71
N ILE A 555 -16.79 2.09 -7.48
CA ILE A 555 -15.95 3.26 -7.17
C ILE A 555 -15.77 4.10 -8.43
N ARG A 556 -16.05 5.40 -8.33
CA ARG A 556 -15.68 6.40 -9.33
C ARG A 556 -14.43 7.11 -8.84
N HIS A 557 -13.27 6.68 -9.30
CA HIS A 557 -12.01 7.24 -8.85
C HIS A 557 -11.83 8.71 -9.22
N LEU A 558 -11.09 9.40 -8.36
CA LEU A 558 -10.72 10.80 -8.51
C LEU A 558 -9.84 10.98 -9.74
N THR A 559 -10.46 11.44 -10.82
CA THR A 559 -9.82 11.73 -12.10
C THR A 559 -10.53 12.90 -12.76
N VAL A 560 -9.86 13.54 -13.72
CA VAL A 560 -10.47 14.58 -14.55
C VAL A 560 -11.67 14.08 -15.36
N ASP A 561 -11.77 12.78 -15.62
CA ASP A 561 -12.88 12.20 -16.39
C ASP A 561 -14.14 12.09 -15.53
N ASN A 562 -13.98 11.78 -14.24
CA ASN A 562 -15.09 11.58 -13.31
C ASN A 562 -15.48 12.83 -12.52
N TYR A 563 -14.55 13.77 -12.28
CA TYR A 563 -14.76 14.91 -11.39
C TYR A 563 -14.42 16.25 -12.05
N THR A 564 -15.17 17.28 -11.67
CA THR A 564 -14.76 18.68 -11.88
C THR A 564 -13.98 19.17 -10.66
N VAL A 565 -13.03 20.06 -10.92
CA VAL A 565 -12.22 20.71 -9.89
C VAL A 565 -12.52 22.21 -9.94
N GLU A 566 -12.96 22.76 -8.81
CA GLU A 566 -13.10 24.19 -8.61
C GLU A 566 -12.07 24.62 -7.55
N ALA A 567 -11.39 25.74 -7.76
CA ALA A 567 -10.41 26.27 -6.82
C ALA A 567 -10.61 27.79 -6.71
N ILE A 568 -10.69 28.31 -5.48
CA ILE A 568 -11.03 29.69 -5.18
C ILE A 568 -10.14 30.20 -4.04
N ALA A 569 -9.42 31.29 -4.29
CA ALA A 569 -8.67 31.99 -3.23
C ALA A 569 -9.63 32.61 -2.21
N LYS A 570 -9.33 32.42 -0.92
CA LYS A 570 -10.14 32.97 0.19
C LYS A 570 -9.44 34.10 0.92
N GLY A 571 -8.11 34.10 0.95
CA GLY A 571 -7.31 35.14 1.58
C GLY A 571 -6.34 34.55 2.61
N ILE A 572 -5.98 35.35 3.61
CA ILE A 572 -4.95 35.04 4.60
C ILE A 572 -5.53 35.03 6.01
N GLY A 573 -5.02 34.17 6.89
CA GLY A 573 -5.35 34.20 8.31
C GLY A 573 -5.03 32.90 9.04
N ASN A 574 -5.85 32.49 10.01
CA ASN A 574 -5.62 31.26 10.78
C ASN A 574 -6.90 30.52 11.18
N ILE A 575 -6.71 29.28 11.64
CA ILE A 575 -7.77 28.43 12.20
C ILE A 575 -7.52 28.27 13.69
N ASP A 576 -8.51 28.63 14.51
CA ASP A 576 -8.47 28.53 15.97
C ASP A 576 -9.63 27.64 16.44
N GLY A 577 -9.32 26.37 16.69
CA GLY A 577 -10.31 25.31 16.92
C GLY A 577 -11.22 25.13 15.70
N LYS A 578 -12.51 25.48 15.85
CA LYS A 578 -13.50 25.48 14.76
C LYS A 578 -13.71 26.85 14.10
N THR A 579 -13.03 27.89 14.57
CA THR A 579 -13.24 29.26 14.07
C THR A 579 -12.20 29.59 13.01
N GLU A 580 -12.66 29.98 11.83
CA GLU A 580 -11.82 30.46 10.73
C GLU A 580 -11.76 31.98 10.77
N LYS A 581 -10.56 32.55 10.94
CA LYS A 581 -10.32 34.01 10.90
C LYS A 581 -9.57 34.33 9.61
N ILE A 582 -10.30 34.46 8.50
CA ILE A 582 -9.73 34.67 7.15
C ILE A 582 -10.08 36.08 6.66
N THR A 583 -9.07 36.84 6.25
CA THR A 583 -9.23 38.15 5.62
C THR A 583 -9.02 38.01 4.11
N PRO A 584 -10.01 38.40 3.27
CA PRO A 584 -9.85 38.35 1.81
C PRO A 584 -8.63 39.13 1.33
N ASP A 585 -7.88 38.53 0.41
CA ASP A 585 -6.69 39.13 -0.19
C ASP A 585 -6.82 39.08 -1.72
N SER A 586 -6.82 40.24 -2.37
CA SER A 586 -6.94 40.35 -3.82
C SER A 586 -5.69 39.89 -4.57
N ASP A 587 -4.53 39.87 -3.90
CA ASP A 587 -3.26 39.46 -4.48
C ASP A 587 -3.07 37.94 -4.46
N LEU A 588 -3.75 37.24 -3.55
CA LEU A 588 -3.79 35.78 -3.54
C LEU A 588 -4.63 35.27 -4.72
N LYS A 589 -4.08 34.33 -5.46
CA LYS A 589 -4.76 33.61 -6.54
C LYS A 589 -4.71 32.13 -6.31
N CYS A 590 -5.78 31.45 -6.68
CA CYS A 590 -5.85 30.00 -6.70
C CYS A 590 -6.72 29.56 -7.87
N GLU A 591 -6.22 28.66 -8.71
CA GLU A 591 -6.93 28.17 -9.90
C GLU A 591 -6.60 26.72 -10.22
N TRP A 592 -7.52 26.04 -10.90
CA TRP A 592 -7.29 24.72 -11.48
C TRP A 592 -6.66 24.84 -12.87
N ASP A 593 -5.50 24.21 -13.08
CA ASP A 593 -4.87 24.08 -14.39
C ASP A 593 -5.14 22.68 -14.97
N SER A 594 -6.14 22.57 -15.83
CA SER A 594 -6.59 21.30 -16.40
C SER A 594 -5.53 20.58 -17.23
N SER A 595 -4.57 21.30 -17.79
CA SER A 595 -3.51 20.72 -18.61
C SER A 595 -2.41 20.08 -17.77
N LEU A 596 -2.08 20.66 -16.62
CA LEU A 596 -1.14 20.09 -15.66
C LEU A 596 -1.82 19.07 -14.75
N LYS A 597 -3.16 19.16 -14.65
CA LYS A 597 -3.98 18.44 -13.68
C LYS A 597 -3.59 18.80 -12.23
N LEU A 598 -3.27 20.07 -12.00
CA LEU A 598 -2.85 20.60 -10.70
C LEU A 598 -3.62 21.88 -10.37
N ILE A 599 -3.91 22.07 -9.08
CA ILE A 599 -4.29 23.38 -8.54
C ILE A 599 -3.01 24.19 -8.33
N LYS A 600 -3.02 25.45 -8.76
CA LYS A 600 -1.94 26.41 -8.54
C LYS A 600 -2.42 27.46 -7.56
N MET A 601 -1.60 27.77 -6.57
CA MET A 601 -1.81 28.88 -5.66
C MET A 601 -0.57 29.77 -5.65
N TRP A 602 -0.75 31.07 -5.83
CA TRP A 602 0.34 32.04 -5.93
C TRP A 602 -0.12 33.44 -5.54
N ARG A 603 0.82 34.39 -5.43
CA ARG A 603 0.54 35.81 -5.17
C ARG A 603 0.92 36.68 -6.36
N LEU A 604 0.20 37.80 -6.53
CA LEU A 604 0.52 38.84 -7.51
C LEU A 604 1.59 39.83 -7.02
N ASP A 605 1.80 39.86 -5.71
CA ASP A 605 2.90 40.55 -5.03
C ASP A 605 4.00 39.54 -4.61
N ASP A 606 5.06 40.03 -4.01
CA ASP A 606 6.20 39.22 -3.57
C ASP A 606 6.23 38.97 -2.05
N ASN A 607 5.10 39.19 -1.37
CA ASN A 607 5.01 39.02 0.08
C ASN A 607 5.16 37.54 0.47
N ILE A 608 5.83 37.30 1.59
CA ILE A 608 5.86 36.00 2.26
C ILE A 608 4.70 35.91 3.24
N THR A 609 4.28 34.68 3.57
CA THR A 609 3.23 34.47 4.57
C THR A 609 3.75 34.82 5.97
N PRO A 610 3.08 35.72 6.71
CA PRO A 610 3.39 36.06 8.09
C PRO A 610 3.41 34.85 9.04
N THR A 611 4.26 34.89 10.05
CA THR A 611 4.35 33.85 11.08
C THR A 611 3.00 33.69 11.80
N GLY A 612 2.49 32.46 11.85
CA GLY A 612 1.21 32.13 12.50
C GLY A 612 0.00 32.15 11.56
N ASP A 613 0.14 32.77 10.38
CA ASP A 613 -0.90 32.79 9.35
C ASP A 613 -0.67 31.74 8.27
N LYS A 614 -1.74 31.48 7.49
CA LYS A 614 -1.80 30.61 6.33
C LYS A 614 -2.56 31.31 5.20
N GLU A 615 -2.21 30.94 3.98
CA GLU A 615 -2.90 31.36 2.77
C GLU A 615 -3.97 30.32 2.43
N PHE A 616 -5.21 30.74 2.24
CA PHE A 616 -6.35 29.84 2.08
C PHE A 616 -6.78 29.78 0.62
N CYS A 617 -6.68 28.60 0.03
CA CYS A 617 -7.40 28.25 -1.18
C CYS A 617 -8.44 27.18 -0.87
N GLN A 618 -9.71 27.48 -1.08
CA GLN A 618 -10.75 26.46 -1.06
C GLN A 618 -10.75 25.71 -2.39
N TYR A 619 -10.76 24.39 -2.35
CA TYR A 619 -10.98 23.57 -3.51
C TYR A 619 -12.17 22.63 -3.30
N THR A 620 -12.89 22.37 -4.39
CA THR A 620 -14.08 21.54 -4.43
C THR A 620 -13.93 20.49 -5.50
N LEU A 621 -14.16 19.23 -5.13
CA LEU A 621 -14.37 18.15 -6.08
C LEU A 621 -15.87 17.90 -6.21
N ARG A 622 -16.36 17.79 -7.44
CA ARG A 622 -17.76 17.47 -7.73
C ARG A 622 -17.84 16.36 -8.75
N LEU A 623 -18.64 15.33 -8.45
CA LEU A 623 -18.83 14.20 -9.34
C LEU A 623 -19.63 14.66 -10.58
N LYS A 624 -19.17 14.29 -11.77
CA LYS A 624 -19.81 14.69 -13.03
C LYS A 624 -21.12 13.96 -13.29
N SER A 625 -21.22 12.69 -12.89
CA SER A 625 -22.43 11.88 -13.08
C SER A 625 -23.57 12.24 -12.12
N ASP A 626 -23.24 12.88 -10.98
CA ASP A 626 -24.23 13.43 -10.04
C ASP A 626 -23.64 14.68 -9.37
N THR A 627 -24.06 15.85 -9.86
CA THR A 627 -23.52 17.15 -9.42
C THR A 627 -23.90 17.50 -7.98
N LYS A 628 -24.84 16.78 -7.36
CA LYS A 628 -25.18 16.92 -5.94
C LYS A 628 -24.10 16.32 -5.03
N VAL A 629 -23.29 15.39 -5.55
CA VAL A 629 -22.15 14.81 -4.83
C VAL A 629 -20.94 15.72 -5.01
N SER A 630 -20.65 16.52 -3.98
CA SER A 630 -19.47 17.38 -3.92
C SER A 630 -18.89 17.46 -2.52
N SER A 631 -17.60 17.73 -2.43
CA SER A 631 -16.84 17.85 -1.18
C SER A 631 -15.82 18.97 -1.32
N SER A 632 -15.66 19.78 -0.27
CA SER A 632 -14.75 20.94 -0.25
C SER A 632 -13.77 20.89 0.91
N ALA A 633 -12.54 21.38 0.71
CA ALA A 633 -11.58 21.61 1.79
C ALA A 633 -10.60 22.74 1.42
N TYR A 634 -9.72 23.06 2.36
CA TYR A 634 -8.68 24.06 2.17
C TYR A 634 -7.33 23.45 1.81
N ILE A 635 -6.63 24.13 0.91
CA ILE A 635 -5.18 24.13 0.82
C ILE A 635 -4.71 25.32 1.66
N LEU A 636 -3.96 25.02 2.71
CA LEU A 636 -3.31 25.99 3.59
C LEU A 636 -1.86 26.17 3.13
N GLY A 637 -1.61 27.28 2.44
CA GLY A 637 -0.31 27.64 1.91
C GLY A 637 0.57 28.38 2.90
N THR A 638 1.86 28.25 2.71
CA THR A 638 2.87 29.16 3.27
C THR A 638 3.83 29.53 2.15
N PHE A 639 3.84 30.81 1.77
CA PHE A 639 4.84 31.35 0.85
C PHE A 639 6.07 31.77 1.63
N THR A 640 7.20 31.21 1.23
CA THR A 640 8.53 31.50 1.77
C THR A 640 9.45 31.85 0.63
N ASN A 641 10.49 32.63 0.93
CA ASN A 641 11.54 32.90 -0.03
C ASN A 641 12.35 31.63 -0.34
N ILE A 642 12.61 31.33 -1.61
CA ILE A 642 13.48 30.24 -2.05
C ILE A 642 14.88 30.81 -2.24
N ALA A 643 15.88 30.18 -1.62
CA ALA A 643 17.26 30.64 -1.76
C ALA A 643 17.76 30.52 -3.22
N PRO A 644 18.62 31.44 -3.67
CA PRO A 644 19.24 31.35 -4.97
C PRO A 644 20.25 30.19 -5.02
N ILE A 645 20.53 29.68 -6.21
CA ILE A 645 21.48 28.59 -6.43
C ILE A 645 22.77 29.17 -7.02
N ALA A 646 23.86 29.11 -6.25
CA ALA A 646 25.19 29.47 -6.72
C ALA A 646 25.92 28.24 -7.29
N LYS A 647 26.60 28.42 -8.42
CA LYS A 647 27.35 27.38 -9.13
C LYS A 647 28.86 27.62 -9.02
N ASP A 648 29.63 26.55 -9.12
CA ASP A 648 31.09 26.68 -9.19
C ASP A 648 31.51 27.53 -10.39
N ALA A 649 32.48 28.42 -10.18
CA ALA A 649 33.03 29.33 -11.18
C ALA A 649 34.53 29.07 -11.38
N GLU A 650 35.00 29.19 -12.62
CA GLU A 650 36.42 29.01 -12.95
C GLU A 650 36.95 30.26 -13.67
N PHE A 651 38.07 30.78 -13.19
CA PHE A 651 38.77 31.93 -13.76
C PHE A 651 40.25 31.62 -13.93
N THR A 652 40.92 32.31 -14.85
CA THR A 652 42.35 32.09 -15.13
C THR A 652 43.17 33.30 -14.69
N VAL A 653 44.25 33.04 -13.95
CA VAL A 653 45.28 34.04 -13.59
C VAL A 653 46.59 33.72 -14.32
N LYS A 654 47.30 34.76 -14.76
CA LYS A 654 48.56 34.61 -15.49
C LYS A 654 49.76 34.83 -14.56
N GLU A 655 50.71 33.90 -14.58
CA GLU A 655 51.99 34.05 -13.86
C GLU A 655 52.82 35.20 -14.47
N GLY A 656 53.56 35.92 -13.62
CA GLY A 656 54.38 37.07 -14.01
C GLY A 656 53.59 38.32 -14.37
N SER A 657 52.28 38.34 -14.11
CA SER A 657 51.38 39.43 -14.48
C SER A 657 50.78 40.10 -13.23
N ASN A 658 50.81 41.43 -13.18
CA ASN A 658 50.05 42.22 -12.18
C ASN A 658 48.57 42.38 -12.58
N SER A 659 48.06 41.55 -13.51
CA SER A 659 46.71 41.70 -14.04
C SER A 659 45.66 41.29 -13.01
N GLN A 660 44.71 42.18 -12.79
CA GLN A 660 43.50 41.91 -12.01
C GLN A 660 42.53 41.06 -12.84
N VAL A 661 42.05 39.96 -12.25
CA VAL A 661 41.00 39.13 -12.84
C VAL A 661 39.65 39.57 -12.29
N VAL A 662 38.71 39.84 -13.20
CA VAL A 662 37.34 40.24 -12.84
C VAL A 662 36.53 39.00 -12.49
N LEU A 663 35.89 39.03 -11.32
CA LEU A 663 35.06 37.96 -10.78
C LEU A 663 33.58 38.30 -11.00
N ASP A 664 33.05 37.96 -12.18
CA ASP A 664 31.64 38.17 -12.52
C ASP A 664 30.74 37.07 -11.91
N LEU A 665 30.77 36.93 -10.59
CA LEU A 665 30.13 35.82 -9.87
C LEU A 665 28.59 35.83 -9.95
N LEU A 666 27.97 36.97 -10.27
CA LEU A 666 26.53 37.06 -10.55
C LEU A 666 26.12 36.31 -11.83
N ASN A 667 27.05 35.98 -12.73
CA ASN A 667 26.75 35.13 -13.90
C ASN A 667 26.66 33.64 -13.53
N TYR A 668 27.09 33.27 -12.32
CA TYR A 668 27.13 31.90 -11.81
C TYR A 668 26.07 31.65 -10.73
N VAL A 669 25.07 32.54 -10.62
CA VAL A 669 23.92 32.38 -9.72
C VAL A 669 22.63 32.41 -10.53
N ASN A 670 21.64 31.61 -10.15
CA ASN A 670 20.26 31.84 -10.56
C ASN A 670 19.36 31.92 -9.33
N ASP A 671 18.29 32.68 -9.45
CA ASP A 671 17.21 32.77 -8.47
C ASP A 671 15.89 32.24 -9.06
N ASP A 672 16.00 31.33 -10.04
CA ASP A 672 14.86 30.80 -10.81
C ASP A 672 13.99 29.86 -9.96
N GLY A 673 14.47 29.48 -8.76
CA GLY A 673 13.74 28.63 -7.81
C GLY A 673 12.43 29.26 -7.36
N ASP A 674 12.40 30.58 -7.24
CA ASP A 674 11.20 31.38 -6.95
C ASP A 674 10.23 31.44 -8.14
N GLY A 675 10.62 30.98 -9.33
CA GLY A 675 9.80 31.00 -10.53
C GLY A 675 9.77 32.35 -11.24
N LEU A 676 8.71 32.60 -12.02
CA LEU A 676 8.70 33.70 -12.99
C LEU A 676 8.39 35.06 -12.33
N VAL A 677 9.44 35.85 -12.04
CA VAL A 677 9.34 37.24 -11.57
C VAL A 677 8.48 38.11 -12.49
N SER A 678 8.51 37.86 -13.81
CA SER A 678 7.69 38.58 -14.80
C SER A 678 6.18 38.43 -14.59
N THR A 679 5.74 37.50 -13.75
CA THR A 679 4.33 37.28 -13.42
C THR A 679 3.83 38.11 -12.24
N LEU A 680 4.74 38.79 -11.52
CA LEU A 680 4.39 39.77 -10.50
C LEU A 680 3.78 41.02 -11.16
N THR A 681 2.69 41.54 -10.59
CA THR A 681 2.07 42.79 -11.10
C THR A 681 2.56 44.01 -10.33
N LYS A 682 2.95 43.85 -9.07
CA LYS A 682 3.42 44.96 -8.22
C LYS A 682 4.94 45.18 -8.26
N LYS A 683 5.73 44.15 -8.60
CA LYS A 683 7.20 44.20 -8.67
C LYS A 683 7.77 43.36 -9.84
N SER A 684 7.27 43.60 -11.06
CA SER A 684 7.69 42.85 -12.26
C SER A 684 9.17 42.99 -12.66
N LYS A 685 9.89 43.95 -12.07
CA LYS A 685 11.33 44.21 -12.31
C LYS A 685 12.20 43.87 -11.09
N LYS A 686 11.75 42.97 -10.22
CA LYS A 686 12.54 42.49 -9.08
C LYS A 686 13.86 41.90 -9.60
N LEU A 687 14.97 42.33 -9.02
CA LEU A 687 16.30 41.78 -9.33
C LEU A 687 16.43 40.38 -8.72
N SER A 688 17.31 39.55 -9.24
CA SER A 688 17.61 38.21 -8.71
C SER A 688 18.64 38.22 -7.57
N TYR A 689 19.07 39.40 -7.15
CA TYR A 689 20.15 39.57 -6.19
C TYR A 689 19.92 40.80 -5.31
N PHE A 690 20.56 40.79 -4.14
CA PHE A 690 20.43 41.86 -3.15
C PHE A 690 21.02 43.19 -3.62
N THR A 691 20.27 44.27 -3.40
CA THR A 691 20.74 45.66 -3.50
C THR A 691 20.60 46.37 -2.17
N ASN A 692 21.55 47.26 -1.87
CA ASN A 692 21.48 48.10 -0.68
C ASN A 692 20.36 49.17 -0.79
N ALA A 693 20.19 49.99 0.25
CA ALA A 693 19.18 51.05 0.29
C ALA A 693 19.33 52.13 -0.81
N LYS A 694 20.49 52.20 -1.49
CA LYS A 694 20.75 53.11 -2.62
C LYS A 694 20.47 52.45 -3.99
N GLY A 695 20.02 51.20 -4.01
CA GLY A 695 19.82 50.41 -5.23
C GLY A 695 21.12 49.88 -5.84
N GLU A 696 22.22 49.91 -5.10
CA GLU A 696 23.52 49.39 -5.54
C GLU A 696 23.61 47.89 -5.22
N ASP A 697 24.05 47.06 -6.16
CA ASP A 697 24.31 45.64 -5.89
C ASP A 697 25.38 45.47 -4.81
N LEU A 698 25.08 44.58 -3.87
CA LEU A 698 25.93 44.23 -2.75
C LEU A 698 25.63 42.81 -2.28
N ALA A 699 25.54 41.89 -3.25
CA ALA A 699 24.96 40.56 -3.05
C ALA A 699 25.99 39.45 -2.82
N ILE A 700 27.29 39.68 -3.06
CA ILE A 700 28.28 38.60 -3.05
C ILE A 700 29.02 38.58 -1.72
N ARG A 701 29.08 37.44 -1.05
CA ARG A 701 29.95 37.21 0.10
C ARG A 701 31.03 36.21 -0.26
N ILE A 702 32.29 36.63 -0.14
CA ILE A 702 33.44 35.74 -0.28
C ILE A 702 33.74 35.14 1.09
N ASN A 703 33.69 33.82 1.17
CA ASN A 703 34.04 33.07 2.37
C ASN A 703 35.54 32.73 2.35
N ASN A 704 36.19 32.82 3.52
CA ASN A 704 37.61 32.47 3.68
C ASN A 704 38.55 33.11 2.65
N LYS A 705 38.73 34.45 2.69
CA LYS A 705 39.75 35.13 1.89
C LYS A 705 41.12 34.50 2.15
N LEU A 706 41.74 33.98 1.09
CA LEU A 706 43.06 33.35 1.17
C LEU A 706 44.16 34.42 1.19
N ASP A 707 45.13 34.28 2.09
CA ASP A 707 46.21 35.25 2.25
C ASP A 707 47.00 35.54 0.96
N PRO A 708 47.31 34.56 0.08
CA PRO A 708 48.03 34.83 -1.17
C PRO A 708 47.25 35.68 -2.20
N LEU A 709 45.97 35.94 -1.97
CA LEU A 709 45.08 36.67 -2.88
C LEU A 709 44.74 38.07 -2.33
N LEU A 710 44.77 39.08 -3.19
CA LEU A 710 44.24 40.42 -2.91
C LEU A 710 42.89 40.58 -3.61
N PHE A 711 41.86 40.86 -2.82
CA PHE A 711 40.50 41.12 -3.31
C PHE A 711 40.21 42.61 -3.28
N SER A 712 39.71 43.13 -4.40
CA SER A 712 39.21 44.50 -4.55
C SER A 712 37.77 44.45 -5.07
N ALA A 713 36.94 45.40 -4.66
CA ALA A 713 35.61 45.57 -5.23
C ALA A 713 35.29 47.06 -5.31
N GLU A 714 34.51 47.47 -6.31
CA GLU A 714 34.02 48.85 -6.42
C GLU A 714 33.11 49.24 -5.24
N ARG A 715 32.39 48.27 -4.68
CA ARG A 715 31.50 48.47 -3.53
C ARG A 715 31.68 47.39 -2.48
N THR A 716 31.65 47.82 -1.23
CA THR A 716 31.73 46.96 -0.04
C THR A 716 30.80 47.47 1.04
N GLY A 717 30.18 46.57 1.80
CA GLY A 717 29.33 46.95 2.93
C GLY A 717 28.83 45.71 3.68
N PRO A 718 27.95 45.90 4.69
CA PRO A 718 27.38 44.78 5.43
C PRO A 718 26.47 43.93 4.52
N CYS A 719 26.49 42.61 4.72
CA CYS A 719 25.53 41.70 4.11
C CYS A 719 24.10 41.90 4.67
N PRO A 720 23.05 41.41 3.98
CA PRO A 720 21.67 41.56 4.46
C PRO A 720 21.33 40.65 5.66
N GLY A 721 20.23 40.98 6.33
CA GLY A 721 19.58 40.11 7.32
C GLY A 721 20.44 39.78 8.54
N GLU A 722 20.41 38.51 8.96
CA GLU A 722 21.17 37.99 10.10
C GLU A 722 22.69 38.03 9.86
N ASP A 723 23.11 38.08 8.60
CA ASP A 723 24.51 38.08 8.18
C ASP A 723 25.15 39.49 8.13
N ARG A 724 24.50 40.50 8.69
CA ARG A 724 24.99 41.90 8.74
C ARG A 724 26.40 42.11 9.33
N LEU A 725 26.93 41.11 10.04
CA LEU A 725 28.31 41.11 10.57
C LEU A 725 29.36 40.78 9.50
N TYR A 726 28.95 40.17 8.38
CA TYR A 726 29.82 39.83 7.27
C TYR A 726 29.86 40.94 6.21
N THR A 727 30.94 40.95 5.43
CA THR A 727 31.12 41.90 4.33
C THR A 727 30.64 41.30 3.01
N CYS A 728 29.74 42.04 2.35
CA CYS A 728 29.30 41.77 1.00
C CYS A 728 29.97 42.74 0.02
N TYR A 729 30.10 42.28 -1.22
CA TYR A 729 30.81 42.91 -2.33
C TYR A 729 29.85 43.11 -3.50
N GLY A 730 30.07 44.18 -4.26
CA GLY A 730 29.32 44.48 -5.47
C GLY A 730 30.10 45.37 -6.43
N GLY A 731 29.53 45.59 -7.61
CA GLY A 731 30.22 46.14 -8.78
C GLY A 731 31.30 45.21 -9.29
N LYS A 732 32.31 45.77 -9.94
CA LYS A 732 33.44 45.01 -10.45
C LYS A 732 34.28 44.49 -9.28
N ILE A 733 34.18 43.20 -9.01
CA ILE A 733 35.04 42.49 -8.05
C ILE A 733 36.26 42.00 -8.80
N THR A 734 37.45 42.26 -8.27
CA THR A 734 38.70 41.80 -8.83
C THR A 734 39.54 41.01 -7.83
N VAL A 735 40.29 40.05 -8.35
CA VAL A 735 41.29 39.30 -7.59
C VAL A 735 42.64 39.36 -8.30
N GLN A 736 43.71 39.48 -7.52
CA GLN A 736 45.10 39.47 -8.00
C GLN A 736 45.98 38.67 -7.03
N LEU A 737 47.04 38.06 -7.55
CA LEU A 737 48.05 37.39 -6.71
C LEU A 737 48.86 38.45 -5.94
N LYS A 738 49.11 38.24 -4.63
CA LYS A 738 50.04 39.08 -3.86
C LYS A 738 51.46 39.02 -4.41
N ASN A 739 51.89 37.81 -4.82
CA ASN A 739 53.18 37.56 -5.43
C ASN A 739 52.97 37.13 -6.89
N THR A 740 53.49 37.92 -7.82
CA THR A 740 53.30 37.69 -9.26
C THR A 740 54.11 36.50 -9.79
N LEU A 741 55.04 35.97 -9.00
CA LEU A 741 55.77 34.73 -9.30
C LEU A 741 55.12 33.49 -8.69
N ASP A 742 54.00 33.62 -7.98
CA ASP A 742 53.30 32.48 -7.39
C ASP A 742 52.73 31.58 -8.50
N PRO A 743 53.13 30.30 -8.58
CA PRO A 743 52.68 29.38 -9.62
C PRO A 743 51.39 28.63 -9.24
N PHE A 744 50.89 28.74 -8.01
CA PHE A 744 49.81 27.88 -7.51
C PHE A 744 48.44 28.32 -8.03
N SER A 745 47.55 27.34 -8.18
CA SER A 745 46.11 27.55 -8.39
C SER A 745 45.40 27.59 -7.05
N TYR A 746 44.36 28.41 -6.93
CA TYR A 746 43.64 28.60 -5.67
C TYR A 746 42.17 28.24 -5.78
N LYS A 747 41.60 27.84 -4.65
CA LYS A 747 40.18 27.55 -4.51
C LYS A 747 39.64 28.24 -3.26
N PHE A 748 38.66 29.10 -3.42
CA PHE A 748 37.92 29.73 -2.31
C PHE A 748 36.42 29.60 -2.53
N THR A 749 35.61 29.91 -1.53
CA THR A 749 34.15 29.76 -1.62
C THR A 749 33.44 31.10 -1.58
N TYR A 750 32.23 31.13 -2.13
CA TYR A 750 31.38 32.31 -2.14
C TYR A 750 29.91 31.96 -1.97
N PHE A 751 29.15 32.96 -1.58
CA PHE A 751 27.69 32.95 -1.46
C PHE A 751 27.12 34.16 -2.19
N VAL A 752 25.86 34.05 -2.61
CA VAL A 752 25.09 35.17 -3.16
C VAL A 752 23.79 35.31 -2.39
N TYR A 753 23.40 36.54 -2.09
CA TYR A 753 22.10 36.87 -1.50
C TYR A 753 21.12 37.28 -2.59
N ASP A 754 19.91 36.73 -2.55
CA ASP A 754 18.82 37.16 -3.43
C ASP A 754 18.28 38.55 -3.05
N ALA A 755 17.31 39.06 -3.81
CA ALA A 755 16.71 40.37 -3.56
C ALA A 755 15.98 40.47 -2.21
N ASP A 756 15.60 39.36 -1.59
CA ASP A 756 14.97 39.31 -0.27
C ASP A 756 15.98 39.03 0.87
N GLY A 757 17.28 38.94 0.53
CA GLY A 757 18.37 38.79 1.48
C GLY A 757 18.59 37.36 1.98
N LYS A 758 18.07 36.33 1.30
CA LYS A 758 18.37 34.94 1.64
C LYS A 758 19.62 34.45 0.92
N ILE A 759 20.45 33.71 1.64
CA ILE A 759 21.76 33.24 1.18
C ILE A 759 21.65 31.98 0.31
N SER A 760 22.44 31.90 -0.75
CA SER A 760 22.60 30.71 -1.58
C SER A 760 23.26 29.54 -0.86
N ASN A 761 23.32 28.38 -1.53
CA ASN A 761 24.32 27.36 -1.19
C ASN A 761 25.76 27.91 -1.33
N GLU A 762 26.72 27.26 -0.66
CA GLU A 762 28.13 27.55 -0.87
C GLU A 762 28.56 27.06 -2.26
N ALA A 763 29.29 27.89 -3.00
CA ALA A 763 29.86 27.55 -4.29
C ALA A 763 31.37 27.86 -4.32
N ASN A 764 32.10 27.19 -5.20
CA ASN A 764 33.55 27.30 -5.28
C ASN A 764 33.98 28.21 -6.43
N VAL A 765 35.00 29.03 -6.20
CA VAL A 765 35.75 29.71 -7.24
C VAL A 765 37.10 29.03 -7.38
N LYS A 766 37.41 28.50 -8.57
CA LYS A 766 38.77 28.05 -8.91
C LYS A 766 39.49 29.13 -9.71
N LEU A 767 40.63 29.57 -9.20
CA LEU A 767 41.59 30.41 -9.90
C LEU A 767 42.71 29.53 -10.44
N ASN A 768 42.60 29.17 -11.72
CA ASN A 768 43.58 28.34 -12.41
C ASN A 768 44.75 29.20 -12.86
N ASN A 769 45.96 28.87 -12.40
CA ASN A 769 47.16 29.58 -12.78
C ASN A 769 47.79 28.98 -14.04
N THR A 770 48.02 29.80 -15.06
CA THR A 770 48.70 29.39 -16.31
C THR A 770 50.10 28.80 -16.09
N ALA A 771 50.77 29.10 -14.97
CA ALA A 771 52.00 28.43 -14.56
C ALA A 771 51.84 26.90 -14.40
N THR A 772 50.61 26.43 -14.21
CA THR A 772 50.27 25.02 -13.94
C THR A 772 49.32 24.40 -14.98
N SER A 773 49.01 25.11 -16.08
CA SER A 773 48.16 24.60 -17.16
C SER A 773 48.86 23.53 -18.02
N GLU A 774 48.09 22.75 -18.78
CA GLU A 774 48.62 21.77 -19.74
C GLU A 774 49.64 22.42 -20.69
N GLY A 775 50.88 21.94 -20.66
CA GLY A 775 52.00 22.47 -21.46
C GLY A 775 53.03 23.34 -20.71
N SER A 776 52.83 23.65 -19.43
CA SER A 776 53.80 24.44 -18.64
C SER A 776 55.03 23.63 -18.18
N VAL A 777 56.20 24.29 -18.18
CA VAL A 777 57.50 23.76 -17.71
C VAL A 777 57.53 23.48 -16.20
N ARG A 778 56.59 24.08 -15.45
CA ARG A 778 56.51 23.98 -13.97
C ARG A 778 55.58 22.88 -13.46
N LYS A 779 55.21 21.91 -14.30
CA LYS A 779 54.63 20.65 -13.83
C LYS A 779 55.71 19.80 -13.15
N SER A 780 56.28 20.28 -12.04
CA SER A 780 57.28 19.57 -11.25
C SER A 780 56.56 18.67 -10.24
N GLY A 781 56.62 17.35 -10.48
CA GLY A 781 56.61 16.29 -9.48
C GLY A 781 55.80 16.47 -8.19
N GLY A 782 54.48 16.53 -8.28
CA GLY A 782 53.57 16.27 -7.16
C GLY A 782 52.70 15.07 -7.53
N GLY A 783 52.86 13.96 -6.82
CA GLY A 783 52.32 12.65 -7.19
C GLY A 783 50.83 12.68 -7.52
N SER A 784 50.49 12.44 -8.78
CA SER A 784 49.13 12.04 -9.15
C SER A 784 48.86 10.69 -8.49
N PHE A 785 47.81 10.60 -7.69
CA PHE A 785 47.15 9.32 -7.40
C PHE A 785 46.52 8.82 -8.72
N GLY A 786 47.36 8.21 -9.57
CA GLY A 786 46.89 7.37 -10.65
C GLY A 786 46.39 6.06 -10.06
N TRP A 787 45.34 5.49 -10.64
CA TRP A 787 44.72 4.21 -10.26
C TRP A 787 45.70 3.05 -9.99
N LEU A 788 46.94 3.12 -10.48
CA LEU A 788 48.02 2.17 -10.22
C LEU A 788 48.57 2.23 -8.77
N SER A 789 48.45 3.35 -8.04
CA SER A 789 48.87 3.43 -6.62
C SER A 789 47.86 2.73 -5.68
N VAL A 790 46.60 2.60 -6.10
CA VAL A 790 45.57 1.81 -5.40
C VAL A 790 45.90 0.31 -5.50
N VAL A 791 46.42 -0.15 -6.64
CA VAL A 791 46.88 -1.55 -6.82
C VAL A 791 48.12 -1.85 -5.95
N GLY A 792 49.02 -0.88 -5.76
CA GLY A 792 50.15 -1.01 -4.83
C GLY A 792 49.75 -1.11 -3.35
N LEU A 793 48.69 -0.41 -2.94
CA LEU A 793 48.15 -0.49 -1.57
C LEU A 793 47.40 -1.81 -1.30
N PHE A 794 46.73 -2.39 -2.30
CA PHE A 794 46.17 -3.74 -2.19
C PHE A 794 47.26 -4.83 -2.21
N GLY A 795 48.37 -4.62 -2.92
CA GLY A 795 49.55 -5.51 -2.89
C GLY A 795 50.22 -5.57 -1.50
N LEU A 796 50.33 -4.43 -0.81
CA LEU A 796 50.90 -4.37 0.56
C LEU A 796 49.94 -4.88 1.65
N LEU A 797 48.62 -4.74 1.47
CA LEU A 797 47.61 -5.38 2.33
C LEU A 797 47.53 -6.90 2.11
N GLY A 798 47.74 -7.37 0.88
CA GLY A 798 47.85 -8.79 0.55
C GLY A 798 49.12 -9.45 1.15
N TYR A 799 50.27 -8.78 1.05
CA TYR A 799 51.53 -9.28 1.62
C TYR A 799 51.52 -9.29 3.16
N ARG A 800 50.83 -8.33 3.80
CA ARG A 800 50.67 -8.28 5.27
C ARG A 800 49.67 -9.31 5.81
N ARG A 801 48.68 -9.74 5.00
CA ARG A 801 47.77 -10.86 5.35
C ARG A 801 48.36 -12.24 5.08
N TYR A 802 49.27 -12.39 4.11
CA TYR A 802 49.96 -13.66 3.86
C TYR A 802 50.98 -13.98 4.96
N LYS A 803 51.64 -12.97 5.54
CA LYS A 803 52.61 -13.16 6.65
C LYS A 803 51.97 -13.48 8.01
N ASN A 804 50.65 -13.28 8.17
CA ASN A 804 49.89 -13.60 9.39
C ASN A 804 49.14 -14.95 9.33
N ARG A 805 49.43 -15.80 8.32
CA ARG A 805 48.87 -17.16 8.20
C ARG A 805 49.90 -18.29 8.32
N SER A 806 51.11 -18.01 8.84
CA SER A 806 52.11 -19.07 9.13
C SER A 806 52.42 -19.27 10.61
N THR A 807 51.60 -18.77 11.53
CA THR A 807 51.66 -19.12 12.96
C THR A 807 50.28 -18.97 13.61
N GLN A 808 49.39 -19.92 13.30
CA GLN A 808 48.53 -20.66 14.24
C GLN A 808 47.68 -21.65 13.45
#